data_AF-A0A3D5AM51-F1
#
_entry.id   AF-A0A3D5AM51-F1
#
_cell.length_a   1.000
_cell.length_b   1.000
_cell.length_c   1.000
_cell.angle_alpha   90.00
_cell.angle_beta   90.00
_cell.angle_gamma   90.00
#
_symmetry.space_group_name_H-M   'P 1'
#
loop_
_entity.id
_entity.type
_entity.pdbx_description
1 polymer ?
#
loop_
_entity_poly.entity_id
_entity_poly.type
_entity_poly.pdbx_seq_one_letter_code
_entity_poly.pdbx_strand_id
1 'polypeptide(L)'
;ETSLTVPGIKYVIDPGTARISRYSNRLKVQRLPIEPISQASANQRKGRCGRTSDGICIRLYDEKDFETRDEYTDPEILRTNLASVILQMISLGLGDMAAFPFLEPPDRRHINDGIALLEELGALEKARLTQLGRKLAQLPIDPRLARMVLEAERNGCVREVLIITAALSIQDPRERPVDKEAQATQSHARFKDPESDFGAYLNLWEHLREQQKELSSSQFRKMCKTEFLHYLRVREWQDLQAQLRQVVRGLGFAINTEPVEPQRVHQSLLAGLLSHIGFYDSEKREYQGARNARFAVFPGSVLFRKSPRWVMCAELVETSRLWGRVAAKIEPEWAEALAQHLVKRQYSEPHWEKKQASVVAYEKVTLYGLPIVAKRKVNYGRIDPVLCRELFIRQALVEGDWETHHRFFQANRDLLEEVEELEHRARRRDILVDDETLFDFYDQRLPADIVSGRHFDSWWKKVSKTQPELLTFTKELLITKTVSMDDYPSTWDELELTYQFEPGQHADGVTVHMPLPLLNQVSDKGFEWQVPGLREDLVIALIRSLPKAIRRNFVPVPDVARDVLSQISTSDGPLLGALEKELRRLTGVVVPREAWDFDSVPPHLKMTFRVGDAESKSLAELKERLRDKARAEVAAAADDLERHGLTGWDFTELPKVVQRKRGEHQVNAYPALVDEGETVGVGVFDTEGEQWGAMWRGTRKLLRLAAPPPLKAVQGRLSNQAKLALSRNPHGGVVPLLEDCVTAAIDKVIIESGGPAWTAEAFEALAAKAKAEQGETLYELLKQLDPILCSWYEIDRKLKSITNVLLVRSVADVRAQLTGLVYPGFVAASGMRRLPDIARYLKGIEARLSKLEAQPQRDRDRLLKLDEVLAEYADYQRTVRPGSPGWDILQQVRWMIEELRVSTFAQELGTAYPVSDVRIYRTLASIG
;
A
#
# COMPACT_ATOMS: atom_id res chain seq x y z
N GLU A 1 29.90 -64.55 33.10
CA GLU A 1 29.72 -64.89 34.53
C GLU A 1 28.98 -66.20 34.70
N THR A 2 27.75 -66.32 34.21
CA THR A 2 26.87 -67.50 34.43
C THR A 2 26.76 -68.47 33.26
N SER A 3 26.73 -67.95 32.03
CA SER A 3 26.32 -68.69 30.82
C SER A 3 27.28 -69.77 30.32
N LEU A 4 28.55 -69.72 30.73
CA LEU A 4 29.58 -70.66 30.29
C LEU A 4 30.44 -71.11 31.47
N THR A 5 30.84 -72.37 31.44
CA THR A 5 31.85 -72.93 32.34
C THR A 5 33.11 -73.22 31.55
N VAL A 6 34.19 -72.49 31.85
CA VAL A 6 35.51 -72.74 31.29
C VAL A 6 36.30 -73.59 32.29
N PRO A 7 36.66 -74.84 31.97
CA PRO A 7 37.44 -75.69 32.88
C PRO A 7 38.89 -75.18 32.98
N GLY A 8 39.54 -75.46 34.12
CA GLY A 8 40.97 -75.15 34.32
C GLY A 8 41.31 -73.70 34.65
N ILE A 9 40.31 -72.82 34.85
CA ILE A 9 40.53 -71.44 35.29
C ILE A 9 40.97 -71.42 36.76
N LYS A 10 42.21 -70.96 37.03
CA LYS A 10 42.76 -70.77 38.38
C LYS A 10 42.89 -69.32 38.81
N TYR A 11 42.85 -68.38 37.88
CA TYR A 11 43.01 -66.95 38.15
C TYR A 11 41.88 -66.18 37.51
N VAL A 12 41.24 -65.30 38.27
CA VAL A 12 40.21 -64.36 37.78
C VAL A 12 40.67 -62.95 38.11
N ILE A 13 40.60 -62.05 37.13
CA ILE A 13 40.78 -60.61 37.35
C ILE A 13 39.42 -59.97 37.16
N ASP A 14 38.88 -59.39 38.23
CA ASP A 14 37.56 -58.78 38.24
C ASP A 14 37.69 -57.24 38.23
N PRO A 15 37.36 -56.57 37.11
CA PRO A 15 37.38 -55.12 37.04
C PRO A 15 36.28 -54.46 37.88
N GLY A 16 35.33 -55.21 38.43
CA GLY A 16 34.31 -54.68 39.34
C GLY A 16 33.17 -53.92 38.70
N THR A 17 33.13 -53.84 37.37
CA THR A 17 32.05 -53.18 36.64
C THR A 17 31.39 -54.11 35.63
N ALA A 18 30.16 -53.75 35.24
CA ALA A 18 29.43 -54.38 34.16
C ALA A 18 28.64 -53.32 33.39
N ARG A 19 28.36 -53.62 32.12
CA ARG A 19 27.42 -52.81 31.33
C ARG A 19 26.02 -53.36 31.56
N ILE A 20 25.17 -52.60 32.25
CA ILE A 20 23.83 -53.04 32.64
C ILE A 20 22.82 -52.26 31.82
N SER A 21 21.84 -52.94 31.23
CA SER A 21 20.77 -52.26 30.52
C SER A 21 19.77 -51.66 31.52
N ARG A 22 19.46 -50.37 31.34
CA ARG A 22 18.54 -49.59 32.18
C ARG A 22 17.55 -48.81 31.32
N TYR A 23 16.26 -48.86 31.64
CA TYR A 23 15.25 -48.03 30.99
C TYR A 23 15.15 -46.64 31.64
N SER A 24 15.11 -45.57 30.84
CA SER A 24 14.92 -44.19 31.31
C SER A 24 13.46 -43.79 31.17
N ASN A 25 12.75 -43.60 32.29
CA ASN A 25 11.33 -43.21 32.26
C ASN A 25 11.10 -41.81 31.67
N ARG A 26 12.04 -40.87 31.89
CA ARG A 26 11.89 -39.50 31.38
C ARG A 26 11.95 -39.45 29.85
N LEU A 27 12.94 -40.12 29.28
CA LEU A 27 13.20 -40.12 27.84
C LEU A 27 12.50 -41.28 27.12
N LYS A 28 12.04 -42.29 27.86
CA LYS A 28 11.41 -43.53 27.35
C LYS A 28 12.35 -44.36 26.47
N VAL A 29 13.64 -44.32 26.78
CA VAL A 29 14.73 -44.93 26.00
C VAL A 29 15.57 -45.89 26.83
N GLN A 30 16.25 -46.82 26.17
CA GLN A 30 17.19 -47.74 26.79
C GLN A 30 18.57 -47.07 26.92
N ARG A 31 19.19 -47.27 28.08
CA ARG A 31 20.53 -46.83 28.43
C ARG A 31 21.40 -48.05 28.70
N LEU A 32 22.70 -47.91 28.43
CA LEU A 32 23.70 -48.95 28.64
C LEU A 32 24.89 -48.40 29.44
N PRO A 33 24.65 -47.90 30.68
CA PRO A 33 25.71 -47.41 31.55
C PRO A 33 26.68 -48.53 31.95
N ILE A 34 27.92 -48.14 32.25
CA ILE A 34 28.90 -48.99 32.91
C ILE A 34 28.79 -48.66 34.40
N GLU A 35 28.42 -49.63 35.21
CA GLU A 35 28.12 -49.47 36.64
C GLU A 35 28.92 -50.50 37.46
N PRO A 36 29.17 -50.24 38.75
CA PRO A 36 29.69 -51.26 39.67
C PRO A 36 28.80 -52.50 39.70
N ILE A 37 29.40 -53.69 39.81
CA ILE A 37 28.67 -54.94 40.02
C ILE A 37 28.25 -55.11 41.48
N SER A 38 27.16 -55.84 41.70
CA SER A 38 26.72 -56.27 43.05
C SER A 38 27.72 -57.20 43.73
N GLN A 39 27.59 -57.33 45.05
CA GLN A 39 28.40 -58.27 45.83
C GLN A 39 28.19 -59.70 45.36
N ALA A 40 26.94 -60.10 45.08
CA ALA A 40 26.60 -61.41 44.55
C ALA A 40 27.32 -61.70 43.22
N SER A 41 27.36 -60.74 42.29
CA SER A 41 28.08 -60.90 41.03
C SER A 41 29.59 -60.97 41.22
N ALA A 42 30.17 -60.11 42.05
CA ALA A 42 31.59 -60.17 42.40
C ALA A 42 31.99 -61.51 43.05
N ASN A 43 31.12 -62.07 43.90
CA ASN A 43 31.31 -63.37 44.52
C ASN A 43 31.14 -64.51 43.49
N GLN A 44 30.20 -64.37 42.55
CA GLN A 44 30.02 -65.35 41.48
C GLN A 44 31.19 -65.35 40.49
N ARG A 45 31.82 -64.20 40.23
CA ARG A 45 33.07 -64.06 39.48
C ARG A 45 34.24 -64.71 40.21
N LYS A 46 34.39 -64.45 41.52
CA LYS A 46 35.36 -65.13 42.39
C LYS A 46 35.19 -66.65 42.33
N GLY A 47 33.96 -67.16 42.36
CA GLY A 47 33.69 -68.59 42.27
C GLY A 47 34.15 -69.27 40.97
N ARG A 48 34.51 -68.49 39.92
CA ARG A 48 35.00 -69.06 38.65
C ARG A 48 36.43 -69.60 38.74
N CYS A 49 37.28 -69.09 39.63
CA CYS A 49 38.65 -69.60 39.80
C CYS A 49 38.73 -70.81 40.75
N GLY A 50 37.67 -71.13 41.49
CA GLY A 50 37.63 -72.19 42.50
C GLY A 50 36.90 -73.47 42.07
N ARG A 51 36.75 -73.73 40.76
CA ARG A 51 35.85 -74.80 40.27
C ARG A 51 36.47 -76.20 40.30
N THR A 52 37.73 -76.33 39.91
CA THR A 52 38.43 -77.63 39.79
C THR A 52 39.59 -77.76 40.76
N SER A 53 40.05 -76.64 41.33
CA SER A 53 41.12 -76.55 42.31
C SER A 53 41.00 -75.20 43.03
N ASP A 54 41.82 -75.00 44.07
CA ASP A 54 42.02 -73.67 44.64
C ASP A 54 42.50 -72.69 43.56
N GLY A 55 42.03 -71.45 43.65
CA GLY A 55 42.35 -70.38 42.70
C GLY A 55 42.24 -69.01 43.33
N ILE A 56 42.77 -68.00 42.64
CA ILE A 56 42.91 -66.63 43.13
C ILE A 56 42.04 -65.69 42.29
N CYS A 57 41.22 -64.89 42.95
CA CYS A 57 40.46 -63.80 42.34
C CYS A 57 41.07 -62.47 42.77
N ILE A 58 41.55 -61.68 41.80
CA ILE A 58 42.07 -60.32 42.01
C ILE A 58 40.97 -59.34 41.63
N ARG A 59 40.47 -58.57 42.61
CA ARG A 59 39.50 -57.49 42.39
C ARG A 59 40.26 -56.19 42.16
N LEU A 60 39.92 -55.45 41.10
CA LEU A 60 40.57 -54.17 40.76
C LEU A 60 39.88 -52.97 41.43
N TYR A 61 39.40 -53.16 42.65
CA TYR A 61 38.68 -52.19 43.48
C TYR A 61 38.95 -52.51 44.95
N ASP A 62 38.87 -51.50 45.82
CA ASP A 62 39.18 -51.68 47.24
C ASP A 62 38.07 -52.43 47.99
N GLU A 63 38.41 -52.94 49.17
CA GLU A 63 37.49 -53.71 50.01
C GLU A 63 36.31 -52.88 50.53
N LYS A 64 36.51 -51.57 50.78
CA LYS A 64 35.45 -50.68 51.26
C LYS A 64 34.41 -50.42 50.17
N ASP A 65 34.83 -50.26 48.92
CA ASP A 65 33.95 -50.22 47.75
C ASP A 65 33.18 -51.54 47.62
N PHE A 66 33.83 -52.69 47.80
CA PHE A 66 33.12 -53.98 47.81
C PHE A 66 32.02 -54.05 48.87
N GLU A 67 32.31 -53.66 50.10
CA GLU A 67 31.38 -53.71 51.24
C GLU A 67 30.20 -52.75 51.11
N THR A 68 30.37 -51.64 50.38
CA THR A 68 29.32 -50.60 50.21
C THR A 68 28.43 -50.81 49.00
N ARG A 69 28.72 -51.80 48.13
CA ARG A 69 27.89 -52.14 46.97
C ARG A 69 26.62 -52.88 47.37
N ASP A 70 25.60 -52.78 46.53
CA ASP A 70 24.36 -53.55 46.69
C ASP A 70 24.64 -55.06 46.71
N GLU A 71 23.94 -55.77 47.59
CA GLU A 71 24.13 -57.22 47.77
C GLU A 71 23.76 -57.98 46.49
N TYR A 72 22.65 -57.59 45.85
CA TYR A 72 22.10 -58.22 44.65
C TYR A 72 21.97 -57.22 43.50
N THR A 73 22.02 -57.73 42.28
CA THR A 73 21.74 -56.93 41.08
C THR A 73 20.23 -56.82 40.90
N ASP A 74 19.71 -55.61 40.64
CA ASP A 74 18.28 -55.40 40.41
C ASP A 74 17.69 -56.37 39.37
N PRO A 75 16.51 -56.96 39.64
CA PRO A 75 15.80 -57.79 38.68
C PRO A 75 15.48 -57.05 37.38
N GLU A 76 15.43 -57.81 36.28
CA GLU A 76 15.20 -57.25 34.94
C GLU A 76 13.86 -56.52 34.81
N ILE A 77 12.82 -56.99 35.51
CA ILE A 77 11.49 -56.38 35.53
C ILE A 77 11.49 -54.93 36.06
N LEU A 78 12.46 -54.57 36.91
CA LEU A 78 12.58 -53.21 37.45
C LEU A 78 13.34 -52.25 36.52
N ARG A 79 13.96 -52.76 35.45
CA ARG A 79 14.90 -51.99 34.63
C ARG A 79 14.68 -52.07 33.13
N THR A 80 13.57 -52.67 32.70
CA THR A 80 13.21 -52.85 31.28
C THR A 80 11.82 -52.29 30.97
N ASN A 81 11.49 -52.16 29.68
CA ASN A 81 10.17 -51.74 29.24
C ASN A 81 9.18 -52.91 29.37
N LEU A 82 8.05 -52.66 30.04
CA LEU A 82 7.06 -53.68 30.38
C LEU A 82 5.96 -53.87 29.33
N ALA A 83 5.96 -53.13 28.21
CA ALA A 83 4.88 -53.19 27.21
C ALA A 83 4.59 -54.60 26.70
N SER A 84 5.63 -55.41 26.42
CA SER A 84 5.45 -56.80 25.98
C SER A 84 4.79 -57.67 27.06
N VAL A 85 5.26 -57.53 28.32
CA VAL A 85 4.71 -58.26 29.47
C VAL A 85 3.25 -57.88 29.72
N ILE A 86 2.96 -56.57 29.75
CA ILE A 86 1.60 -56.03 29.93
C ILE A 86 0.66 -56.54 28.85
N LEU A 87 1.09 -56.51 27.59
CA LEU A 87 0.30 -56.99 26.47
C LEU A 87 -0.06 -58.48 26.62
N GLN A 88 0.91 -59.31 26.98
CA GLN A 88 0.69 -60.75 27.20
C GLN A 88 -0.22 -60.99 28.41
N MET A 89 -0.02 -60.28 29.52
CA MET A 89 -0.86 -60.42 30.72
C MET A 89 -2.33 -60.07 30.43
N ILE A 90 -2.58 -58.97 29.72
CA ILE A 90 -3.95 -58.56 29.35
C ILE A 90 -4.54 -59.57 28.35
N SER A 91 -3.74 -60.08 27.39
CA SER A 91 -4.18 -61.08 26.42
C SER A 91 -4.57 -62.41 27.06
N LEU A 92 -3.88 -62.80 28.14
CA LEU A 92 -4.16 -64.00 28.93
C LEU A 92 -5.24 -63.79 30.02
N GLY A 93 -5.72 -62.56 30.22
CA GLY A 93 -6.74 -62.25 31.22
C GLY A 93 -6.23 -62.28 32.66
N LEU A 94 -4.95 -61.99 32.91
CA LEU A 94 -4.31 -62.08 34.23
C LEU A 94 -4.62 -60.90 35.18
N GLY A 95 -5.50 -59.97 34.79
CA GLY A 95 -5.94 -58.84 35.61
C GLY A 95 -4.98 -57.65 35.60
N ASP A 96 -5.14 -56.76 36.60
CA ASP A 96 -4.29 -55.57 36.77
C ASP A 96 -2.86 -55.96 37.17
N MET A 97 -1.87 -55.49 36.41
CA MET A 97 -0.46 -55.75 36.67
C MET A 97 -0.04 -55.22 38.05
N ALA A 98 -0.60 -54.11 38.53
CA ALA A 98 -0.26 -53.57 39.84
C ALA A 98 -0.75 -54.46 41.00
N ALA A 99 -1.74 -55.32 40.75
CA ALA A 99 -2.26 -56.29 41.71
C ALA A 99 -1.65 -57.69 41.55
N PHE A 100 -0.82 -57.91 40.51
CA PHE A 100 -0.22 -59.20 40.24
C PHE A 100 0.92 -59.50 41.24
N PRO A 101 1.00 -60.72 41.80
CA PRO A 101 1.93 -61.06 42.88
C PRO A 101 3.36 -61.33 42.36
N PHE A 102 4.07 -60.28 41.94
CA PHE A 102 5.49 -60.37 41.57
C PHE A 102 6.39 -60.59 42.80
N LEU A 103 7.54 -61.26 42.61
CA LEU A 103 8.58 -61.38 43.64
C LEU A 103 9.09 -59.98 44.05
N GLU A 104 9.41 -59.16 43.05
CA GLU A 104 9.68 -57.73 43.20
C GLU A 104 8.82 -56.97 42.18
N PRO A 105 7.79 -56.23 42.63
CA PRO A 105 6.87 -55.55 41.73
C PRO A 105 7.53 -54.34 41.05
N PRO A 106 7.29 -54.12 39.76
CA PRO A 106 7.77 -52.91 39.09
C PRO A 106 7.08 -51.66 39.62
N ASP A 107 7.79 -50.53 39.57
CA ASP A 107 7.21 -49.22 39.87
C ASP A 107 6.03 -48.93 38.93
N ARG A 108 4.94 -48.38 39.47
CA ARG A 108 3.76 -47.91 38.73
C ARG A 108 4.13 -47.02 37.54
N ARG A 109 5.23 -46.26 37.62
CA ARG A 109 5.73 -45.45 36.50
C ARG A 109 6.09 -46.31 35.29
N HIS A 110 6.77 -47.44 35.49
CA HIS A 110 7.13 -48.36 34.39
C HIS A 110 5.90 -49.04 33.80
N ILE A 111 4.90 -49.35 34.62
CA ILE A 111 3.62 -49.92 34.18
C ILE A 111 2.88 -48.90 33.28
N ASN A 112 2.73 -47.66 33.75
CA ASN A 112 2.08 -46.58 33.00
C ASN A 112 2.79 -46.30 31.67
N ASP A 113 4.11 -46.37 31.65
CA ASP A 113 4.92 -46.16 30.44
C ASP A 113 4.68 -47.27 29.41
N GLY A 114 4.58 -48.53 29.86
CA GLY A 114 4.24 -49.65 29.01
C GLY A 114 2.81 -49.56 28.46
N ILE A 115 1.84 -49.15 29.30
CA ILE A 115 0.45 -48.89 28.87
C ILE A 115 0.43 -47.77 27.82
N ALA A 116 1.11 -46.65 28.06
CA ALA A 116 1.17 -45.53 27.13
C ALA A 116 1.80 -45.93 25.78
N LEU A 117 2.79 -46.83 25.77
CA LEU A 117 3.33 -47.40 24.54
C LEU A 117 2.29 -48.28 23.82
N LEU A 118 1.55 -49.11 24.55
CA LEU A 118 0.51 -49.94 23.93
C LEU A 118 -0.65 -49.09 23.38
N GLU A 119 -1.00 -47.97 24.02
CA GLU A 119 -1.94 -46.98 23.47
C GLU A 119 -1.35 -46.27 22.25
N GLU A 120 -0.07 -45.90 22.27
CA GLU A 120 0.66 -45.35 21.11
C GLU A 120 0.54 -46.28 19.90
N LEU A 121 0.76 -47.58 20.10
CA LEU A 121 0.68 -48.60 19.05
C LEU A 121 -0.77 -48.95 18.65
N GLY A 122 -1.79 -48.41 19.34
CA GLY A 122 -3.20 -48.72 19.14
C GLY A 122 -3.60 -50.12 19.63
N ALA A 123 -2.76 -50.76 20.45
CA ALA A 123 -3.03 -52.07 21.05
C ALA A 123 -4.03 -51.98 22.21
N LEU A 124 -4.03 -50.86 22.93
CA LEU A 124 -4.98 -50.57 24.00
C LEU A 124 -5.80 -49.31 23.71
N GLU A 125 -7.04 -49.31 24.14
CA GLU A 125 -7.91 -48.14 24.24
C GLU A 125 -8.63 -48.18 25.59
N LYS A 126 -8.51 -47.14 26.41
CA LYS A 126 -9.10 -47.09 27.77
C LYS A 126 -8.76 -48.36 28.59
N ALA A 127 -7.49 -48.76 28.56
CA ALA A 127 -6.95 -49.97 29.20
C ALA A 127 -7.55 -51.32 28.74
N ARG A 128 -8.21 -51.38 27.57
CA ARG A 128 -8.74 -52.63 26.99
C ARG A 128 -8.07 -52.97 25.66
N LEU A 129 -7.87 -54.25 25.40
CA LEU A 129 -7.33 -54.75 24.14
C LEU A 129 -8.24 -54.40 22.95
N THR A 130 -7.66 -53.72 21.96
CA THR A 130 -8.31 -53.48 20.67
C THR A 130 -8.22 -54.74 19.79
N GLN A 131 -8.93 -54.76 18.65
CA GLN A 131 -8.76 -55.83 17.67
C GLN A 131 -7.31 -55.90 17.13
N LEU A 132 -6.67 -54.73 16.97
CA LEU A 132 -5.26 -54.63 16.61
C LEU A 132 -4.37 -55.22 17.72
N GLY A 133 -4.62 -54.86 18.98
CA GLY A 133 -3.86 -55.37 20.13
C GLY A 133 -3.92 -56.89 20.26
N ARG A 134 -5.08 -57.51 19.99
CA ARG A 134 -5.23 -58.97 19.98
C ARG A 134 -4.39 -59.64 18.89
N LYS A 135 -4.28 -59.05 17.70
CA LYS A 135 -3.37 -59.55 16.64
C LYS A 135 -1.91 -59.35 17.05
N LEU A 136 -1.60 -58.21 17.65
CA LEU A 136 -0.25 -57.83 18.06
C LEU A 136 0.30 -58.81 19.11
N ALA A 137 -0.52 -59.22 20.08
CA ALA A 137 -0.16 -60.19 21.12
C ALA A 137 0.19 -61.60 20.60
N GLN A 138 -0.20 -61.94 19.37
CA GLN A 138 0.07 -63.25 18.75
C GLN A 138 1.46 -63.32 18.09
N LEU A 139 2.15 -62.19 17.94
CA LEU A 139 3.49 -62.13 17.36
C LEU A 139 4.55 -62.20 18.48
N PRO A 140 5.51 -63.15 18.42
CA PRO A 140 6.49 -63.39 19.49
C PRO A 140 7.70 -62.43 19.42
N ILE A 141 7.45 -61.13 19.26
CA ILE A 141 8.47 -60.07 19.15
C ILE A 141 8.04 -58.81 19.90
N ASP A 142 8.96 -57.85 20.04
CA ASP A 142 8.65 -56.55 20.66
C ASP A 142 7.38 -55.91 20.05
N PRO A 143 6.49 -55.33 20.87
CA PRO A 143 5.24 -54.77 20.38
C PRO A 143 5.38 -53.73 19.26
N ARG A 144 6.46 -52.94 19.25
CA ARG A 144 6.72 -51.98 18.16
C ARG A 144 6.97 -52.71 16.86
N LEU A 145 7.82 -53.73 16.87
CA LEU A 145 8.14 -54.53 15.69
C LEU A 145 6.90 -55.30 15.20
N ALA A 146 6.12 -55.87 16.12
CA ALA A 146 4.85 -56.51 15.82
C ALA A 146 3.89 -55.53 15.11
N ARG A 147 3.77 -54.29 15.61
CA ARG A 147 2.96 -53.24 14.99
C ARG A 147 3.38 -52.93 13.55
N MET A 148 4.68 -52.97 13.24
CA MET A 148 5.20 -52.78 11.89
C MET A 148 4.73 -53.90 10.95
N VAL A 149 4.81 -55.16 11.41
CA VAL A 149 4.36 -56.32 10.63
C VAL A 149 2.85 -56.25 10.35
N LEU A 150 2.05 -55.81 11.32
CA LEU A 150 0.60 -55.61 11.12
C LEU A 150 0.30 -54.51 10.09
N GLU A 151 1.07 -53.41 10.08
CA GLU A 151 0.89 -52.36 9.06
C GLU A 151 1.34 -52.83 7.68
N ALA A 152 2.38 -53.67 7.62
CA ALA A 152 2.91 -54.21 6.38
C ALA A 152 1.88 -55.04 5.60
N GLU A 153 0.91 -55.67 6.28
CA GLU A 153 -0.22 -56.35 5.66
C GLU A 153 -1.07 -55.37 4.84
N ARG A 154 -1.37 -54.19 5.40
CA ARG A 154 -2.18 -53.15 4.74
C ARG A 154 -1.46 -52.52 3.55
N ASN A 155 -0.15 -52.35 3.66
CA ASN A 155 0.69 -51.74 2.63
C ASN A 155 1.24 -52.74 1.60
N GLY A 156 1.00 -54.04 1.79
CA GLY A 156 1.45 -55.11 0.89
C GLY A 156 2.96 -55.34 0.88
N CYS A 157 3.66 -55.05 1.99
CA CYS A 157 5.13 -55.09 2.10
C CYS A 157 5.62 -56.03 3.23
N VAL A 158 4.86 -57.11 3.47
CA VAL A 158 5.11 -58.05 4.58
C VAL A 158 6.48 -58.70 4.45
N ARG A 159 6.92 -59.08 3.24
CA ARG A 159 8.22 -59.74 3.00
C ARG A 159 9.38 -58.89 3.54
N GLU A 160 9.43 -57.62 3.16
CA GLU A 160 10.49 -56.68 3.50
C GLU A 160 10.49 -56.36 5.00
N VAL A 161 9.31 -56.10 5.56
CA VAL A 161 9.18 -55.76 6.98
C VAL A 161 9.51 -56.95 7.88
N LEU A 162 9.20 -58.19 7.48
CA LEU A 162 9.65 -59.39 8.21
C LEU A 162 11.18 -59.51 8.26
N ILE A 163 11.86 -59.21 7.15
CA ILE A 163 13.33 -59.24 7.08
C ILE A 163 13.90 -58.20 8.05
N ILE A 164 13.38 -56.97 8.00
CA ILE A 164 13.85 -55.85 8.83
C ILE A 164 13.57 -56.10 10.31
N THR A 165 12.35 -56.49 10.68
CA THR A 165 11.96 -56.74 12.08
C THR A 165 12.75 -57.89 12.68
N ALA A 166 13.02 -58.96 11.91
CA ALA A 166 13.91 -60.03 12.34
C ALA A 166 15.36 -59.51 12.55
N ALA A 167 15.85 -58.61 11.69
CA ALA A 167 17.19 -58.03 11.84
C ALA A 167 17.31 -57.17 13.11
N LEU A 168 16.27 -56.38 13.41
CA LEU A 168 16.21 -55.51 14.58
C LEU A 168 16.05 -56.27 15.90
N SER A 169 15.60 -57.52 15.84
CA SER A 169 15.38 -58.37 17.03
C SER A 169 16.65 -59.12 17.47
N ILE A 170 17.71 -59.10 16.67
CA ILE A 170 18.97 -59.81 16.94
C ILE A 170 20.14 -58.83 17.00
N GLN A 171 21.32 -59.32 17.39
CA GLN A 171 22.53 -58.53 17.26
C GLN A 171 22.91 -58.35 15.77
N ASP A 172 23.36 -57.15 15.38
CA ASP A 172 23.76 -56.84 14.00
C ASP A 172 24.77 -57.89 13.47
N PRO A 173 24.50 -58.53 12.31
CA PRO A 173 25.39 -59.51 11.72
C PRO A 173 26.69 -58.91 11.19
N ARG A 174 26.77 -57.59 10.96
CA ARG A 174 27.98 -56.90 10.50
C ARG A 174 28.97 -56.73 11.64
N GLU A 175 30.22 -57.09 11.38
CA GLU A 175 31.34 -56.95 12.32
C GLU A 175 32.21 -55.75 11.93
N ARG A 176 32.71 -55.04 12.94
CA ARG A 176 33.70 -53.97 12.76
C ARG A 176 34.87 -54.19 13.73
N PRO A 177 35.82 -55.07 13.38
CA PRO A 177 37.01 -55.29 14.21
C PRO A 177 37.83 -54.00 14.32
N VAL A 178 38.34 -53.68 15.51
CA VAL A 178 39.07 -52.43 15.78
C VAL A 178 40.23 -52.23 14.80
N ASP A 179 41.01 -53.28 14.53
CA ASP A 179 42.17 -53.21 13.62
C ASP A 179 41.79 -53.15 12.13
N LYS A 180 40.53 -53.39 11.76
CA LYS A 180 40.05 -53.51 10.38
C LYS A 180 38.78 -52.69 10.11
N GLU A 181 38.52 -51.65 10.90
CA GLU A 181 37.29 -50.87 10.83
C GLU A 181 37.07 -50.24 9.44
N ALA A 182 38.14 -49.71 8.82
CA ALA A 182 38.08 -49.12 7.48
C ALA A 182 37.71 -50.16 6.41
N GLN A 183 38.31 -51.36 6.46
CA GLN A 183 38.03 -52.45 5.51
C GLN A 183 36.59 -52.97 5.66
N ALA A 184 36.13 -53.16 6.90
CA ALA A 184 34.75 -53.55 7.18
C ALA A 184 33.76 -52.48 6.67
N THR A 185 34.04 -51.21 6.94
CA THR A 185 33.21 -50.08 6.48
C THR A 185 33.14 -50.02 4.95
N GLN A 186 34.26 -50.23 4.26
CA GLN A 186 34.29 -50.27 2.80
C GLN A 186 33.52 -51.49 2.25
N SER A 187 33.70 -52.67 2.85
CA SER A 187 32.97 -53.89 2.47
C SER A 187 31.45 -53.71 2.63
N HIS A 188 31.01 -53.12 3.73
CA HIS A 188 29.58 -52.92 4.01
C HIS A 188 28.97 -51.73 3.25
N ALA A 189 29.78 -50.86 2.66
CA ALA A 189 29.30 -49.68 1.94
C ALA A 189 28.39 -50.04 0.76
N ARG A 190 28.60 -51.20 0.11
CA ARG A 190 27.78 -51.68 -1.02
C ARG A 190 26.33 -51.97 -0.65
N PHE A 191 26.02 -52.15 0.63
CA PHE A 191 24.67 -52.40 1.10
C PHE A 191 23.91 -51.11 1.42
N LYS A 192 24.57 -49.96 1.46
CA LYS A 192 23.95 -48.70 1.86
C LYS A 192 22.83 -48.32 0.88
N ASP A 193 21.65 -48.10 1.43
CA ASP A 193 20.59 -47.40 0.71
C ASP A 193 20.77 -45.87 0.90
N PRO A 194 20.51 -45.04 -0.12
CA PRO A 194 20.75 -43.60 -0.03
C PRO A 194 19.93 -42.87 1.04
N GLU A 195 18.73 -43.34 1.36
CA GLU A 195 17.78 -42.64 2.24
C GLU A 195 17.42 -43.44 3.50
N SER A 196 17.94 -44.65 3.67
CA SER A 196 17.51 -45.57 4.73
C SER A 196 18.59 -46.54 5.21
N ASP A 197 18.88 -46.56 6.52
CA ASP A 197 19.65 -47.64 7.13
C ASP A 197 18.86 -48.97 7.16
N PHE A 198 17.51 -48.91 7.11
CA PHE A 198 16.67 -50.11 7.04
C PHE A 198 16.80 -50.80 5.68
N GLY A 199 16.90 -50.01 4.61
CA GLY A 199 17.18 -50.52 3.26
C GLY A 199 18.50 -51.31 3.19
N ALA A 200 19.48 -50.96 4.01
CA ALA A 200 20.73 -51.69 4.06
C ALA A 200 20.59 -53.14 4.59
N TYR A 201 19.58 -53.42 5.42
CA TYR A 201 19.28 -54.80 5.81
C TYR A 201 18.62 -55.57 4.66
N LEU A 202 17.78 -54.94 3.85
CA LEU A 202 17.19 -55.60 2.68
C LEU A 202 18.28 -55.96 1.66
N ASN A 203 19.15 -55.00 1.33
CA ASN A 203 20.26 -55.23 0.40
C ASN A 203 21.23 -56.32 0.90
N LEU A 204 21.55 -56.31 2.20
CA LEU A 204 22.38 -57.34 2.81
C LEU A 204 21.70 -58.72 2.75
N TRP A 205 20.39 -58.77 3.02
CA TRP A 205 19.63 -60.01 2.98
C TRP A 205 19.60 -60.61 1.57
N GLU A 206 19.40 -59.80 0.55
CA GLU A 206 19.39 -60.24 -0.85
C GLU A 206 20.76 -60.80 -1.26
N HIS A 207 21.84 -60.07 -0.98
CA HIS A 207 23.21 -60.55 -1.20
C HIS A 207 23.47 -61.90 -0.50
N LEU A 208 23.08 -62.02 0.77
CA LEU A 208 23.23 -63.28 1.52
C LEU A 208 22.44 -64.42 0.88
N ARG A 209 21.23 -64.14 0.36
CA ARG A 209 20.39 -65.16 -0.29
C ARG A 209 20.93 -65.59 -1.64
N GLU A 210 21.45 -64.67 -2.44
CA GLU A 210 22.12 -64.96 -3.71
C GLU A 210 23.37 -65.81 -3.48
N GLN A 211 24.27 -65.36 -2.61
CA GLN A 211 25.51 -66.07 -2.33
C GLN A 211 25.28 -67.46 -1.70
N GLN A 212 24.22 -67.64 -0.91
CA GLN A 212 23.87 -68.95 -0.34
C GLN A 212 23.28 -69.92 -1.37
N LYS A 213 22.73 -69.43 -2.49
CA LYS A 213 22.30 -70.27 -3.62
C LYS A 213 23.50 -70.72 -4.47
N GLU A 214 24.50 -69.86 -4.62
CA GLU A 214 25.66 -70.10 -5.48
C GLU A 214 26.79 -70.90 -4.79
N LEU A 215 27.02 -70.64 -3.50
CA LEU A 215 28.14 -71.20 -2.75
C LEU A 215 27.75 -72.44 -1.94
N SER A 216 28.68 -73.38 -1.79
CA SER A 216 28.54 -74.45 -0.78
C SER A 216 28.54 -73.88 0.64
N SER A 217 28.02 -74.64 1.61
CA SER A 217 27.92 -74.20 3.00
C SER A 217 29.27 -73.77 3.63
N SER A 218 30.37 -74.44 3.26
CA SER A 218 31.71 -74.09 3.75
C SER A 218 32.24 -72.81 3.10
N GLN A 219 32.02 -72.64 1.78
CA GLN A 219 32.39 -71.43 1.04
C GLN A 219 31.60 -70.22 1.52
N PHE A 220 30.29 -70.36 1.75
CA PHE A 220 29.44 -69.30 2.28
C PHE A 220 29.89 -68.83 3.67
N ARG A 221 30.23 -69.78 4.57
CA ARG A 221 30.78 -69.43 5.90
C ARG A 221 32.12 -68.70 5.80
N LYS A 222 32.98 -69.11 4.85
CA LYS A 222 34.26 -68.42 4.59
C LYS A 222 34.02 -67.02 4.02
N MET A 223 33.08 -66.86 3.09
CA MET A 223 32.67 -65.57 2.54
C MET A 223 32.20 -64.63 3.64
N CYS A 224 31.30 -65.09 4.54
CA CYS A 224 30.82 -64.26 5.65
C CYS A 224 31.99 -63.68 6.45
N LYS A 225 32.99 -64.51 6.79
CA LYS A 225 34.20 -64.05 7.50
C LYS A 225 35.02 -63.04 6.68
N THR A 226 35.20 -63.27 5.38
CA THR A 226 35.94 -62.37 4.48
C THR A 226 35.24 -61.01 4.35
N GLU A 227 33.91 -60.99 4.37
CA GLU A 227 33.08 -59.80 4.22
C GLU A 227 32.69 -59.15 5.56
N PHE A 228 33.37 -59.54 6.65
CA PHE A 228 33.13 -59.01 7.99
C PHE A 228 31.68 -59.20 8.46
N LEU A 229 31.14 -60.39 8.26
CA LEU A 229 29.80 -60.82 8.69
C LEU A 229 29.92 -62.02 9.65
N HIS A 230 29.23 -61.93 10.79
CA HIS A 230 29.20 -63.01 11.79
C HIS A 230 28.19 -64.10 11.37
N TYR A 231 28.71 -65.22 10.85
CA TYR A 231 27.89 -66.32 10.29
C TYR A 231 26.77 -66.82 11.20
N LEU A 232 27.00 -66.95 12.52
CA LEU A 232 25.94 -67.43 13.43
C LEU A 232 24.79 -66.41 13.58
N ARG A 233 25.06 -65.10 13.49
CA ARG A 233 24.03 -64.07 13.56
C ARG A 233 23.25 -64.00 12.26
N VAL A 234 23.92 -64.24 11.12
CA VAL A 234 23.23 -64.44 9.84
C VAL A 234 22.27 -65.62 9.93
N ARG A 235 22.70 -66.75 10.49
CA ARG A 235 21.82 -67.91 10.67
C ARG A 235 20.65 -67.58 11.61
N GLU A 236 20.92 -66.97 12.75
CA GLU A 236 19.90 -66.52 13.72
C GLU A 236 18.86 -65.61 13.06
N TRP A 237 19.31 -64.65 12.25
CA TRP A 237 18.43 -63.76 11.47
C TRP A 237 17.52 -64.55 10.53
N GLN A 238 18.09 -65.52 9.81
CA GLN A 238 17.35 -66.35 8.87
C GLN A 238 16.32 -67.24 9.57
N ASP A 239 16.69 -67.83 10.70
CA ASP A 239 15.83 -68.69 11.50
C ASP A 239 14.66 -67.87 12.09
N LEU A 240 14.92 -66.68 12.64
CA LEU A 240 13.87 -65.81 13.17
C LEU A 240 12.91 -65.30 12.08
N GLN A 241 13.44 -64.91 10.91
CA GLN A 241 12.60 -64.49 9.78
C GLN A 241 11.68 -65.63 9.32
N ALA A 242 12.19 -66.87 9.29
CA ALA A 242 11.39 -68.04 8.94
C ALA A 242 10.28 -68.33 9.97
N GLN A 243 10.59 -68.20 11.27
CA GLN A 243 9.62 -68.35 12.35
C GLN A 243 8.50 -67.28 12.24
N LEU A 244 8.87 -66.01 12.09
CA LEU A 244 7.88 -64.93 11.94
C LEU A 244 7.03 -65.11 10.69
N ARG A 245 7.64 -65.55 9.58
CA ARG A 245 6.93 -65.89 8.34
C ARG A 245 5.88 -66.98 8.56
N GLN A 246 6.18 -68.00 9.37
CA GLN A 246 5.22 -69.04 9.70
C GLN A 246 4.07 -68.50 10.55
N VAL A 247 4.36 -67.68 11.55
CA VAL A 247 3.33 -67.06 12.40
C VAL A 247 2.38 -66.20 11.57
N VAL A 248 2.90 -65.26 10.75
CA VAL A 248 2.01 -64.38 9.96
C VAL A 248 1.18 -65.15 8.92
N ARG A 249 1.70 -66.26 8.37
CA ARG A 249 0.91 -67.16 7.52
C ARG A 249 -0.24 -67.80 8.29
N GLY A 250 0.02 -68.22 9.53
CA GLY A 250 -1.02 -68.72 10.44
C GLY A 250 -2.09 -67.68 10.75
N LEU A 251 -1.73 -66.38 10.75
CA LEU A 251 -2.65 -65.26 10.90
C LEU A 251 -3.40 -64.88 9.60
N GLY A 252 -3.10 -65.55 8.48
CA GLY A 252 -3.75 -65.31 7.19
C GLY A 252 -3.15 -64.17 6.36
N PHE A 253 -1.94 -63.70 6.67
CA PHE A 253 -1.35 -62.55 5.98
C PHE A 253 -0.90 -62.91 4.57
N ALA A 254 -1.24 -62.07 3.59
CA ALA A 254 -0.70 -62.16 2.25
C ALA A 254 0.76 -61.66 2.24
N ILE A 255 1.69 -62.54 1.86
CA ILE A 255 3.11 -62.19 1.74
C ILE A 255 3.42 -61.90 0.27
N ASN A 256 3.85 -60.68 -0.02
CA ASN A 256 4.27 -60.26 -1.36
C ASN A 256 5.48 -61.07 -1.86
N THR A 257 5.49 -61.35 -3.16
CA THR A 257 6.60 -62.02 -3.84
C THR A 257 7.55 -61.02 -4.46
N GLU A 258 7.01 -60.00 -5.11
CA GLU A 258 7.76 -58.92 -5.75
C GLU A 258 8.19 -57.84 -4.73
N PRO A 259 9.36 -57.20 -4.94
CA PRO A 259 9.74 -56.01 -4.21
C PRO A 259 8.72 -54.89 -4.38
N VAL A 260 8.59 -54.06 -3.36
CA VAL A 260 7.66 -52.92 -3.34
C VAL A 260 8.41 -51.60 -3.17
N GLU A 261 7.72 -50.50 -3.42
CA GLU A 261 8.27 -49.15 -3.24
C GLU A 261 8.77 -48.93 -1.80
N PRO A 262 9.99 -48.37 -1.60
CA PRO A 262 10.57 -48.15 -0.27
C PRO A 262 9.67 -47.34 0.67
N GLN A 263 8.87 -46.43 0.13
CA GLN A 263 7.90 -45.63 0.90
C GLN A 263 6.91 -46.51 1.68
N ARG A 264 6.37 -47.58 1.07
CA ARG A 264 5.40 -48.47 1.74
C ARG A 264 6.03 -49.23 2.90
N VAL A 265 7.31 -49.61 2.73
CA VAL A 265 8.11 -50.21 3.81
C VAL A 265 8.29 -49.19 4.93
N HIS A 266 8.71 -47.96 4.63
CA HIS A 266 8.93 -46.93 5.66
C HIS A 266 7.65 -46.52 6.39
N GLN A 267 6.52 -46.40 5.70
CA GLN A 267 5.21 -46.16 6.33
C GLN A 267 4.84 -47.28 7.30
N SER A 268 5.11 -48.54 6.94
CA SER A 268 4.85 -49.68 7.81
C SER A 268 5.76 -49.70 9.04
N LEU A 269 7.04 -49.37 8.87
CA LEU A 269 7.98 -49.24 9.99
C LEU A 269 7.59 -48.09 10.93
N LEU A 270 7.16 -46.95 10.37
CA LEU A 270 6.76 -45.77 11.12
C LEU A 270 5.62 -46.04 12.10
N ALA A 271 4.72 -46.98 11.77
CA ALA A 271 3.61 -47.37 12.65
C ALA A 271 4.07 -47.90 14.02
N GLY A 272 5.26 -48.52 14.10
CA GLY A 272 5.87 -48.93 15.36
C GLY A 272 6.76 -47.88 16.02
N LEU A 273 7.06 -46.77 15.31
CA LEU A 273 8.11 -45.80 15.64
C LEU A 273 7.57 -44.37 15.76
N LEU A 274 6.28 -44.19 16.05
CA LEU A 274 5.64 -42.86 16.14
C LEU A 274 6.30 -41.94 17.18
N SER A 275 6.87 -42.48 18.26
CA SER A 275 7.66 -41.71 19.22
C SER A 275 9.16 -41.61 18.90
N HIS A 276 9.66 -42.27 17.85
CA HIS A 276 11.06 -42.25 17.43
C HIS A 276 11.27 -41.44 16.14
N ILE A 277 10.44 -40.41 15.94
CA ILE A 277 10.60 -39.43 14.87
C ILE A 277 11.38 -38.20 15.34
N GLY A 278 12.05 -37.52 14.42
CA GLY A 278 12.78 -36.29 14.68
C GLY A 278 12.64 -35.27 13.58
N PHE A 279 12.51 -34.00 13.97
CA PHE A 279 12.55 -32.81 13.12
C PHE A 279 13.92 -32.13 13.25
N TYR A 280 14.63 -31.93 12.14
CA TYR A 280 15.99 -31.39 12.16
C TYR A 280 16.00 -29.89 12.51
N ASP A 281 16.75 -29.53 13.54
CA ASP A 281 17.09 -28.15 13.93
C ASP A 281 18.47 -27.81 13.35
N SER A 282 18.48 -26.95 12.33
CA SER A 282 19.71 -26.55 11.62
C SER A 282 20.66 -25.69 12.45
N GLU A 283 20.15 -24.95 13.44
CA GLU A 283 20.97 -24.10 14.30
C GLU A 283 21.75 -24.95 15.29
N LYS A 284 21.08 -25.91 15.92
CA LYS A 284 21.69 -26.79 16.95
C LYS A 284 22.35 -28.03 16.37
N ARG A 285 22.18 -28.30 15.07
CA ARG A 285 22.66 -29.51 14.37
C ARG A 285 22.24 -30.80 15.08
N GLU A 286 20.99 -30.83 15.54
CA GLU A 286 20.38 -31.97 16.21
C GLU A 286 18.90 -32.08 15.83
N TYR A 287 18.30 -33.23 16.10
CA TYR A 287 16.88 -33.48 15.85
C TYR A 287 16.07 -33.21 17.13
N GLN A 288 15.01 -32.42 16.99
CA GLN A 288 13.93 -32.34 17.97
C GLN A 288 13.04 -33.56 17.79
N GLY A 289 13.04 -34.46 18.78
CA GLY A 289 12.22 -35.65 18.82
C GLY A 289 10.92 -35.47 19.60
N ALA A 290 10.11 -36.54 19.60
CA ALA A 290 8.90 -36.63 20.40
C ALA A 290 9.18 -36.31 21.88
N ARG A 291 8.22 -35.71 22.57
CA ARG A 291 8.30 -35.39 24.01
C ARG A 291 9.49 -34.47 24.34
N ASN A 292 9.85 -33.57 23.42
CA ASN A 292 10.98 -32.64 23.52
C ASN A 292 12.36 -33.31 23.69
N ALA A 293 12.49 -34.59 23.32
CA ALA A 293 13.80 -35.23 23.26
C ALA A 293 14.67 -34.52 22.23
N ARG A 294 15.99 -34.51 22.44
CA ARG A 294 16.95 -34.04 21.46
C ARG A 294 17.98 -35.11 21.19
N PHE A 295 18.18 -35.45 19.93
CA PHE A 295 19.09 -36.53 19.54
C PHE A 295 19.84 -36.20 18.27
N ALA A 296 20.97 -36.88 18.05
CA ALA A 296 21.67 -36.86 16.76
C ALA A 296 21.57 -38.23 16.11
N VAL A 297 21.53 -38.28 14.77
CA VAL A 297 21.66 -39.55 14.04
C VAL A 297 23.05 -40.12 14.31
N PHE A 298 23.16 -41.44 14.51
CA PHE A 298 24.43 -42.10 14.81
C PHE A 298 25.43 -41.96 13.64
N PRO A 299 26.74 -41.69 13.89
CA PRO A 299 27.72 -41.46 12.82
C PRO A 299 27.87 -42.58 11.80
N GLY A 300 27.52 -43.82 12.18
CA GLY A 300 27.52 -44.97 11.28
C GLY A 300 26.38 -45.00 10.26
N SER A 301 25.37 -44.14 10.39
CA SER A 301 24.22 -44.03 9.49
C SER A 301 24.56 -43.34 8.17
N VAL A 302 23.89 -43.73 7.09
CA VAL A 302 23.94 -43.01 5.80
C VAL A 302 23.39 -41.59 5.88
N LEU A 303 22.49 -41.34 6.84
CA LEU A 303 21.82 -40.06 7.02
C LEU A 303 22.61 -39.08 7.89
N PHE A 304 23.70 -39.51 8.55
CA PHE A 304 24.47 -38.66 9.46
C PHE A 304 24.96 -37.37 8.81
N ARG A 305 25.41 -37.43 7.54
CA ARG A 305 25.87 -36.26 6.78
C ARG A 305 24.75 -35.58 6.00
N LYS A 306 23.71 -36.32 5.61
CA LYS A 306 22.60 -35.79 4.79
C LYS A 306 21.63 -34.95 5.61
N SER A 307 21.43 -35.29 6.88
CA SER A 307 20.56 -34.58 7.83
C SER A 307 19.20 -34.17 7.24
N PRO A 308 18.39 -35.12 6.72
CA PRO A 308 17.08 -34.80 6.15
C PRO A 308 16.18 -34.17 7.22
N ARG A 309 15.23 -33.34 6.78
CA ARG A 309 14.36 -32.55 7.66
C ARG A 309 13.57 -33.40 8.65
N TRP A 310 13.11 -34.57 8.22
CA TRP A 310 12.42 -35.53 9.06
C TRP A 310 13.08 -36.91 8.98
N VAL A 311 13.21 -37.55 10.13
CA VAL A 311 13.70 -38.92 10.24
C VAL A 311 12.83 -39.74 11.18
N MET A 312 12.79 -41.05 10.95
CA MET A 312 12.48 -42.03 11.98
C MET A 312 13.74 -42.82 12.34
N CYS A 313 13.82 -43.33 13.57
CA CYS A 313 14.90 -44.19 14.04
C CYS A 313 14.33 -45.46 14.64
N ALA A 314 14.96 -46.62 14.42
CA ALA A 314 14.56 -47.86 15.07
C ALA A 314 14.73 -47.76 16.59
N GLU A 315 15.85 -47.19 17.02
CA GLU A 315 16.21 -47.07 18.43
C GLU A 315 16.74 -45.67 18.75
N LEU A 316 16.39 -45.19 19.93
CA LEU A 316 17.03 -44.05 20.58
C LEU A 316 17.82 -44.60 21.77
N VAL A 317 19.14 -44.43 21.76
CA VAL A 317 20.04 -44.99 22.79
C VAL A 317 20.93 -43.88 23.35
N GLU A 318 20.99 -43.77 24.67
CA GLU A 318 21.84 -42.79 25.35
C GLU A 318 23.19 -43.41 25.71
N THR A 319 24.27 -42.83 25.18
CA THR A 319 25.66 -43.15 25.56
C THR A 319 26.38 -41.89 26.04
N SER A 320 27.07 -41.17 25.15
CA SER A 320 27.63 -39.83 25.40
C SER A 320 26.58 -38.72 25.23
N ARG A 321 25.64 -38.94 24.31
CA ARG A 321 24.41 -38.16 24.10
C ARG A 321 23.32 -39.13 23.62
N LEU A 322 22.12 -38.63 23.42
CA LEU A 322 21.05 -39.42 22.82
C LEU A 322 21.32 -39.60 21.31
N TRP A 323 21.46 -40.84 20.88
CA TRP A 323 21.72 -41.22 19.49
C TRP A 323 20.53 -41.96 18.88
N GLY A 324 20.11 -41.53 17.69
CA GLY A 324 19.19 -42.27 16.83
C GLY A 324 19.95 -43.28 15.98
N ARG A 325 19.68 -44.56 16.17
CA ARG A 325 20.32 -45.66 15.44
C ARG A 325 19.33 -46.28 14.46
N VAL A 326 19.87 -46.68 13.30
CA VAL A 326 19.10 -47.19 12.15
C VAL A 326 18.01 -46.20 11.76
N ALA A 327 18.39 -45.20 10.96
CA ALA A 327 17.53 -44.09 10.60
C ALA A 327 17.03 -44.19 9.14
N ALA A 328 15.83 -43.67 8.89
CA ALA A 328 15.29 -43.45 7.54
C ALA A 328 14.67 -42.06 7.44
N LYS A 329 14.76 -41.47 6.25
CA LYS A 329 13.98 -40.28 5.89
C LYS A 329 12.50 -40.64 5.85
N ILE A 330 11.65 -39.75 6.35
CA ILE A 330 10.18 -39.88 6.29
C ILE A 330 9.55 -38.57 5.87
N GLU A 331 8.30 -38.62 5.42
CA GLU A 331 7.44 -37.44 5.30
C GLU A 331 6.46 -37.40 6.49
N PRO A 332 6.23 -36.24 7.12
CA PRO A 332 5.45 -36.11 8.36
C PRO A 332 3.96 -36.47 8.18
N GLU A 333 3.41 -36.35 6.97
CA GLU A 333 2.03 -36.68 6.64
C GLU A 333 1.74 -38.18 6.84
N TRP A 334 2.76 -39.04 6.70
CA TRP A 334 2.63 -40.47 6.96
C TRP A 334 2.34 -40.75 8.43
N ALA A 335 2.95 -39.97 9.33
CA ALA A 335 2.72 -40.08 10.76
C ALA A 335 1.30 -39.64 11.14
N GLU A 336 0.73 -38.63 10.47
CA GLU A 336 -0.63 -38.16 10.75
C GLU A 336 -1.67 -39.27 10.56
N ALA A 337 -1.60 -39.98 9.43
CA ALA A 337 -2.54 -41.06 9.10
C ALA A 337 -2.46 -42.22 10.11
N LEU A 338 -1.26 -42.53 10.59
CA LEU A 338 -1.02 -43.63 11.55
C LEU A 338 -1.34 -43.26 13.00
N ALA A 339 -1.30 -41.96 13.32
CA ALA A 339 -1.39 -41.43 14.68
C ALA A 339 -2.68 -40.65 14.97
N GLN A 340 -3.77 -40.90 14.23
CA GLN A 340 -5.02 -40.13 14.38
C GLN A 340 -5.55 -40.07 15.82
N HIS A 341 -5.31 -41.12 16.61
CA HIS A 341 -5.67 -41.23 18.03
C HIS A 341 -4.72 -40.49 18.99
N LEU A 342 -3.57 -40.02 18.51
CA LEU A 342 -2.52 -39.38 19.31
C LEU A 342 -2.32 -37.90 18.99
N VAL A 343 -2.68 -37.47 17.78
CA VAL A 343 -2.45 -36.09 17.34
C VAL A 343 -3.33 -35.09 18.08
N LYS A 344 -2.77 -33.92 18.36
CA LYS A 344 -3.51 -32.77 18.87
C LYS A 344 -3.70 -31.77 17.75
N ARG A 345 -4.95 -31.34 17.55
CA ARG A 345 -5.35 -30.35 16.55
C ARG A 345 -5.59 -29.02 17.23
N GLN A 346 -5.05 -27.96 16.65
CA GLN A 346 -5.30 -26.58 17.04
C GLN A 346 -5.77 -25.83 15.81
N TYR A 347 -6.78 -24.99 15.99
CA TYR A 347 -7.35 -24.17 14.91
C TYR A 347 -7.09 -22.71 15.21
N SER A 348 -6.77 -21.93 14.18
CA SER A 348 -6.49 -20.50 14.27
C SER A 348 -7.05 -19.75 13.08
N GLU A 349 -7.27 -18.45 13.25
CA GLU A 349 -7.74 -17.53 12.20
C GLU A 349 -9.02 -18.04 11.50
N PRO A 350 -10.12 -18.31 12.24
CA PRO A 350 -11.40 -18.58 11.59
C PRO A 350 -11.87 -17.32 10.84
N HIS A 351 -12.11 -17.43 9.54
CA HIS A 351 -12.54 -16.31 8.69
C HIS A 351 -13.49 -16.79 7.60
N TRP A 352 -14.37 -15.90 7.15
CA TRP A 352 -15.19 -16.15 5.98
C TRP A 352 -14.34 -16.18 4.71
N GLU A 353 -14.68 -17.07 3.78
CA GLU A 353 -14.12 -17.08 2.44
C GLU A 353 -15.23 -16.99 1.39
N LYS A 354 -15.33 -15.83 0.73
CA LYS A 354 -16.29 -15.54 -0.33
C LYS A 354 -16.47 -16.67 -1.35
N LYS A 355 -15.36 -17.18 -1.92
CA LYS A 355 -15.38 -18.21 -2.97
C LYS A 355 -15.94 -19.55 -2.52
N GLN A 356 -15.68 -19.95 -1.27
CA GLN A 356 -16.23 -21.21 -0.74
C GLN A 356 -17.61 -21.01 -0.12
N ALA A 357 -18.02 -19.76 0.09
CA ALA A 357 -19.20 -19.37 0.86
C ALA A 357 -19.28 -20.12 2.19
N SER A 358 -18.16 -20.22 2.91
CA SER A 358 -18.07 -20.88 4.20
C SER A 358 -16.91 -20.35 5.03
N VAL A 359 -17.00 -20.50 6.35
CA VAL A 359 -15.89 -20.18 7.26
C VAL A 359 -14.82 -21.27 7.19
N VAL A 360 -13.59 -20.82 7.00
CA VAL A 360 -12.39 -21.64 6.94
C VAL A 360 -11.45 -21.23 8.07
N ALA A 361 -10.65 -22.18 8.53
CA ALA A 361 -9.62 -21.92 9.52
C ALA A 361 -8.33 -22.63 9.14
N TYR A 362 -7.24 -22.25 9.79
CA TYR A 362 -5.98 -22.97 9.68
C TYR A 362 -5.82 -23.96 10.82
N GLU A 363 -5.61 -25.22 10.45
CA GLU A 363 -5.33 -26.32 11.35
C GLU A 363 -3.83 -26.56 11.46
N LYS A 364 -3.35 -26.64 12.70
CA LYS A 364 -2.02 -27.13 13.07
C LYS A 364 -2.18 -28.47 13.78
N VAL A 365 -1.48 -29.49 13.29
CA VAL A 365 -1.50 -30.85 13.86
C VAL A 365 -0.16 -31.16 14.48
N THR A 366 -0.17 -31.55 15.75
CA THR A 366 1.03 -31.90 16.50
C THR A 366 0.99 -33.36 16.97
N LEU A 367 2.11 -34.05 16.86
CA LEU A 367 2.32 -35.40 17.40
C LEU A 367 3.44 -35.34 18.43
N TYR A 368 3.12 -35.61 19.70
CA TYR A 368 4.07 -35.52 20.82
C TYR A 368 4.87 -34.22 20.89
N GLY A 369 4.24 -33.09 20.52
CA GLY A 369 4.86 -31.76 20.51
C GLY A 369 5.54 -31.38 19.19
N LEU A 370 5.70 -32.31 18.25
CA LEU A 370 6.26 -32.04 16.93
C LEU A 370 5.16 -31.60 15.96
N PRO A 371 5.33 -30.47 15.22
CA PRO A 371 4.34 -30.00 14.26
C PRO A 371 4.43 -30.80 12.95
N ILE A 372 3.68 -31.90 12.87
CA ILE A 372 3.62 -32.74 11.67
C ILE A 372 2.81 -32.08 10.54
N VAL A 373 1.84 -31.23 10.89
CA VAL A 373 1.17 -30.31 9.96
C VAL A 373 1.29 -28.91 10.53
N ALA A 374 2.05 -28.05 9.86
CA ALA A 374 2.29 -26.69 10.35
C ALA A 374 1.07 -25.78 10.13
N LYS A 375 0.45 -25.83 8.94
CA LYS A 375 -0.68 -25.00 8.54
C LYS A 375 -1.45 -25.70 7.40
N ARG A 376 -2.65 -26.22 7.68
CA ARG A 376 -3.57 -26.78 6.68
C ARG A 376 -4.90 -26.04 6.72
N LYS A 377 -5.38 -25.59 5.57
CA LYS A 377 -6.70 -24.96 5.48
C LYS A 377 -7.79 -26.03 5.62
N VAL A 378 -8.75 -25.80 6.51
CA VAL A 378 -9.86 -26.71 6.76
C VAL A 378 -11.18 -25.94 6.83
N ASN A 379 -12.28 -26.62 6.50
CA ASN A 379 -13.62 -26.08 6.72
C ASN A 379 -13.93 -26.07 8.23
N TYR A 380 -14.33 -24.91 8.74
CA TYR A 380 -14.49 -24.70 10.18
C TYR A 380 -15.91 -24.99 10.68
N GLY A 381 -16.87 -25.18 9.77
CA GLY A 381 -18.30 -25.32 10.11
C GLY A 381 -18.65 -26.52 10.99
N ARG A 382 -17.85 -27.60 10.96
CA ARG A 382 -18.03 -28.76 11.86
C ARG A 382 -17.32 -28.64 13.20
N ILE A 383 -16.41 -27.67 13.33
CA ILE A 383 -15.57 -27.49 14.51
C ILE A 383 -16.23 -26.51 15.48
N ASP A 384 -16.67 -25.35 14.98
CA ASP A 384 -17.40 -24.36 15.76
C ASP A 384 -18.55 -23.77 14.93
N PRO A 385 -19.72 -24.46 14.89
CA PRO A 385 -20.85 -23.99 14.09
C PRO A 385 -21.41 -22.65 14.57
N VAL A 386 -21.28 -22.33 15.86
CA VAL A 386 -21.80 -21.07 16.43
C VAL A 386 -21.02 -19.89 15.88
N LEU A 387 -19.68 -19.94 15.97
CA LEU A 387 -18.83 -18.89 15.39
C LEU A 387 -19.01 -18.82 13.87
N CYS A 388 -19.14 -19.96 13.20
CA CYS A 388 -19.34 -19.97 11.75
C CYS A 388 -20.64 -19.30 11.31
N ARG A 389 -21.72 -19.44 12.09
CA ARG A 389 -22.97 -18.73 11.85
C ARG A 389 -22.80 -17.22 12.02
N GLU A 390 -22.18 -16.79 13.11
CA GLU A 390 -21.96 -15.37 13.39
C GLU A 390 -21.17 -14.70 12.26
N LEU A 391 -20.05 -15.31 11.86
CA LEU A 391 -19.23 -14.83 10.74
C LEU A 391 -19.98 -14.88 9.40
N PHE A 392 -20.83 -15.89 9.18
CA PHE A 392 -21.66 -15.93 7.98
C PHE A 392 -22.63 -14.75 7.94
N ILE A 393 -23.33 -14.44 9.04
CA ILE A 393 -24.25 -13.30 9.06
C ILE A 393 -23.49 -11.99 8.87
N ARG A 394 -22.45 -11.76 9.66
CA ARG A 394 -21.72 -10.49 9.65
C ARG A 394 -20.98 -10.26 8.33
N GLN A 395 -20.18 -11.21 7.88
CA GLN A 395 -19.33 -11.02 6.70
C GLN A 395 -20.08 -11.27 5.39
N ALA A 396 -20.91 -12.32 5.33
CA ALA A 396 -21.59 -12.68 4.08
C ALA A 396 -22.86 -11.84 3.84
N LEU A 397 -23.70 -11.66 4.87
CA LEU A 397 -25.02 -11.02 4.71
C LEU A 397 -25.03 -9.52 5.00
N VAL A 398 -24.33 -9.07 6.04
CA VAL A 398 -24.28 -7.65 6.45
C VAL A 398 -23.24 -6.90 5.61
N GLU A 399 -21.96 -7.27 5.71
CA GLU A 399 -20.87 -6.64 4.95
C GLU A 399 -20.99 -6.89 3.42
N GLY A 400 -21.71 -7.93 3.02
CA GLY A 400 -21.98 -8.24 1.62
C GLY A 400 -20.88 -9.02 0.91
N ASP A 401 -19.96 -9.67 1.64
CA ASP A 401 -18.90 -10.51 1.06
C ASP A 401 -19.42 -11.88 0.61
N TRP A 402 -20.49 -11.90 -0.18
CA TRP A 402 -21.11 -13.13 -0.67
C TRP A 402 -21.57 -13.00 -2.13
N GLU A 403 -21.04 -13.87 -2.99
CA GLU A 403 -21.48 -13.97 -4.38
C GLU A 403 -22.71 -14.89 -4.46
N THR A 404 -23.89 -14.29 -4.64
CA THR A 404 -25.15 -15.02 -4.73
C THR A 404 -26.12 -14.43 -5.76
N HIS A 405 -27.06 -15.26 -6.21
CA HIS A 405 -28.11 -14.90 -7.16
C HIS A 405 -29.47 -14.67 -6.46
N HIS A 406 -29.49 -14.55 -5.13
CA HIS A 406 -30.72 -14.34 -4.38
C HIS A 406 -31.25 -12.92 -4.55
N ARG A 407 -32.51 -12.80 -4.99
CA ARG A 407 -33.16 -11.51 -5.26
C ARG A 407 -33.20 -10.58 -4.04
N PHE A 408 -33.50 -11.10 -2.84
CA PHE A 408 -33.55 -10.28 -1.62
C PHE A 408 -32.19 -9.65 -1.32
N PHE A 409 -31.09 -10.37 -1.60
CA PHE A 409 -29.75 -9.90 -1.30
C PHE A 409 -29.38 -8.73 -2.21
N GLN A 410 -29.68 -8.82 -3.51
CA GLN A 410 -29.49 -7.70 -4.44
C GLN A 410 -30.36 -6.50 -4.05
N ALA A 411 -31.65 -6.72 -3.77
CA ALA A 411 -32.55 -5.65 -3.34
C ALA A 411 -32.07 -4.95 -2.05
N ASN A 412 -31.54 -5.71 -1.09
CA ASN A 412 -30.97 -5.16 0.14
C ASN A 412 -29.70 -4.36 -0.10
N ARG A 413 -28.83 -4.82 -1.00
CA ARG A 413 -27.59 -4.11 -1.38
C ARG A 413 -27.91 -2.81 -2.10
N ASP A 414 -28.81 -2.84 -3.08
CA ASP A 414 -29.28 -1.65 -3.80
C ASP A 414 -29.88 -0.63 -2.83
N LEU A 415 -30.66 -1.10 -1.85
CA LEU A 415 -31.28 -0.23 -0.85
C LEU A 415 -30.26 0.34 0.15
N LEU A 416 -29.28 -0.46 0.61
CA LEU A 416 -28.18 0.04 1.44
C LEU A 416 -27.37 1.11 0.71
N GLU A 417 -27.05 0.89 -0.57
CA GLU A 417 -26.34 1.87 -1.41
C GLU A 417 -27.15 3.16 -1.58
N GLU A 418 -28.48 3.05 -1.80
CA GLU A 418 -29.37 4.22 -1.83
C GLU A 418 -29.34 5.01 -0.50
N VAL A 419 -29.33 4.33 0.65
CA VAL A 419 -29.29 4.98 1.97
C VAL A 419 -27.90 5.53 2.32
N GLU A 420 -26.82 4.83 1.96
CA GLU A 420 -25.44 5.32 2.10
C GLU A 420 -25.20 6.58 1.26
N GLU A 421 -25.69 6.60 0.00
CA GLU A 421 -25.68 7.81 -0.81
C GLU A 421 -26.44 8.95 -0.14
N LEU A 422 -27.58 8.68 0.48
CA LEU A 422 -28.32 9.67 1.26
C LEU A 422 -27.53 10.16 2.47
N GLU A 423 -26.79 9.31 3.19
CA GLU A 423 -25.89 9.71 4.28
C GLU A 423 -24.77 10.63 3.82
N HIS A 424 -24.13 10.29 2.71
CA HIS A 424 -23.08 11.08 2.09
C HIS A 424 -23.61 12.45 1.62
N ARG A 425 -24.77 12.47 0.97
CA ARG A 425 -25.45 13.69 0.51
C ARG A 425 -25.88 14.58 1.68
N ALA A 426 -26.53 13.99 2.70
CA ALA A 426 -27.07 14.71 3.86
C ALA A 426 -26.01 15.03 4.92
N ARG A 427 -24.78 14.54 4.78
CA ARG A 427 -23.65 14.70 5.73
C ARG A 427 -24.05 14.33 7.17
N ARG A 428 -24.83 13.26 7.30
CA ARG A 428 -25.36 12.73 8.57
C ARG A 428 -25.12 11.24 8.61
N ARG A 429 -24.24 10.80 9.52
CA ARG A 429 -23.90 9.39 9.78
C ARG A 429 -24.93 8.68 10.70
N ASP A 430 -26.04 9.34 10.99
CA ASP A 430 -27.09 8.79 11.83
C ASP A 430 -28.30 8.32 11.04
N ILE A 431 -28.27 8.34 9.70
CA ILE A 431 -29.43 7.97 8.88
C ILE A 431 -29.49 6.45 8.73
N LEU A 432 -28.36 5.79 8.41
CA LEU A 432 -28.23 4.35 8.28
C LEU A 432 -28.11 3.69 9.67
N VAL A 433 -28.83 2.60 9.88
CA VAL A 433 -28.69 1.77 11.07
C VAL A 433 -27.33 1.06 11.11
N ASP A 434 -26.83 0.78 12.30
CA ASP A 434 -25.53 0.12 12.47
C ASP A 434 -25.53 -1.35 12.04
N ASP A 435 -24.33 -1.90 11.81
CA ASP A 435 -24.14 -3.31 11.44
C ASP A 435 -24.73 -4.28 12.47
N GLU A 436 -24.80 -3.90 13.75
CA GLU A 436 -25.45 -4.70 14.80
C GLU A 436 -26.96 -4.81 14.58
N THR A 437 -27.63 -3.72 14.20
CA THR A 437 -29.05 -3.75 13.86
C THR A 437 -29.32 -4.67 12.65
N LEU A 438 -28.45 -4.62 11.63
CA LEU A 438 -28.55 -5.51 10.47
C LEU A 438 -28.25 -6.97 10.83
N PHE A 439 -27.26 -7.19 11.71
CA PHE A 439 -26.94 -8.51 12.25
C PHE A 439 -28.14 -9.11 13.00
N ASP A 440 -28.74 -8.36 13.92
CA ASP A 440 -29.89 -8.78 14.71
C ASP A 440 -31.10 -9.10 13.82
N PHE A 441 -31.31 -8.31 12.74
CA PHE A 441 -32.35 -8.58 11.76
C PHE A 441 -32.21 -9.98 11.15
N TYR A 442 -31.00 -10.36 10.73
CA TYR A 442 -30.73 -11.67 10.16
C TYR A 442 -30.71 -12.78 11.22
N ASP A 443 -30.10 -12.55 12.39
CA ASP A 443 -29.97 -13.57 13.43
C ASP A 443 -31.33 -14.05 13.95
N GLN A 444 -32.29 -13.13 14.14
CA GLN A 444 -33.65 -13.46 14.55
C GLN A 444 -34.42 -14.32 13.54
N ARG A 445 -34.03 -14.30 12.25
CA ARG A 445 -34.77 -14.94 11.14
C ARG A 445 -34.12 -16.21 10.64
N LEU A 446 -32.80 -16.33 10.75
CA LEU A 446 -32.05 -17.48 10.26
C LEU A 446 -32.00 -18.62 11.30
N PRO A 447 -32.23 -19.89 10.93
CA PRO A 447 -32.02 -21.02 11.83
C PRO A 447 -30.56 -21.23 12.25
N ALA A 448 -30.33 -21.78 13.45
CA ALA A 448 -28.99 -21.93 14.04
C ALA A 448 -28.02 -22.82 13.24
N ASP A 449 -28.50 -23.71 12.38
CA ASP A 449 -27.71 -24.60 11.54
C ASP A 449 -27.21 -23.94 10.23
N ILE A 450 -27.64 -22.71 9.95
CA ILE A 450 -27.18 -21.94 8.79
C ILE A 450 -25.80 -21.32 9.07
N VAL A 451 -24.77 -22.10 8.74
CA VAL A 451 -23.34 -21.73 8.94
C VAL A 451 -22.54 -21.53 7.64
N SER A 452 -23.18 -21.64 6.48
CA SER A 452 -22.54 -21.50 5.16
C SER A 452 -23.57 -21.16 4.09
N GLY A 453 -23.10 -20.68 2.92
CA GLY A 453 -23.95 -20.41 1.76
C GLY A 453 -24.73 -21.65 1.31
N ARG A 454 -24.14 -22.85 1.34
CA ARG A 454 -24.84 -24.10 0.98
C ARG A 454 -25.99 -24.44 1.94
N HIS A 455 -25.79 -24.20 3.24
CA HIS A 455 -26.84 -24.38 4.23
C HIS A 455 -27.96 -23.35 3.98
N PHE A 456 -27.58 -22.10 3.75
CA PHE A 456 -28.52 -21.03 3.43
C PHE A 456 -29.34 -21.35 2.17
N ASP A 457 -28.70 -21.71 1.04
CA ASP A 457 -29.37 -21.99 -0.23
C ASP A 457 -30.42 -23.10 -0.09
N SER A 458 -30.07 -24.15 0.67
CA SER A 458 -30.96 -25.28 0.93
C SER A 458 -32.19 -24.89 1.75
N TRP A 459 -32.01 -23.99 2.71
CA TRP A 459 -33.08 -23.45 3.56
C TRP A 459 -33.94 -22.43 2.81
N TRP A 460 -33.31 -21.44 2.16
CA TRP A 460 -33.97 -20.36 1.43
C TRP A 460 -34.84 -20.87 0.29
N LYS A 461 -34.40 -21.94 -0.42
CA LYS A 461 -35.20 -22.60 -1.47
C LYS A 461 -36.57 -23.11 -0.99
N LYS A 462 -36.70 -23.44 0.30
CA LYS A 462 -37.96 -23.87 0.91
C LYS A 462 -38.76 -22.67 1.42
N VAL A 463 -38.12 -21.76 2.15
CA VAL A 463 -38.80 -20.64 2.84
C VAL A 463 -39.28 -19.57 1.88
N SER A 464 -38.49 -19.23 0.85
CA SER A 464 -38.83 -18.20 -0.14
C SER A 464 -40.14 -18.47 -0.91
N LYS A 465 -40.58 -19.74 -0.98
CA LYS A 465 -41.86 -20.10 -1.60
C LYS A 465 -43.07 -19.59 -0.82
N THR A 466 -42.94 -19.49 0.50
CA THR A 466 -44.02 -19.08 1.40
C THR A 466 -43.82 -17.67 1.94
N GLN A 467 -42.56 -17.22 2.07
CA GLN A 467 -42.20 -15.91 2.63
C GLN A 467 -41.03 -15.32 1.83
N PRO A 468 -41.27 -14.83 0.59
CA PRO A 468 -40.20 -14.32 -0.28
C PRO A 468 -39.52 -13.07 0.27
N GLU A 469 -40.25 -12.24 1.02
CA GLU A 469 -39.76 -10.97 1.57
C GLU A 469 -39.21 -11.09 3.00
N LEU A 470 -39.04 -12.31 3.53
CA LEU A 470 -38.63 -12.53 4.93
C LEU A 470 -37.32 -11.80 5.29
N LEU A 471 -36.39 -11.73 4.34
CA LEU A 471 -35.06 -11.15 4.51
C LEU A 471 -34.88 -9.83 3.76
N THR A 472 -35.91 -9.30 3.11
CA THR A 472 -35.83 -8.03 2.38
C THR A 472 -35.89 -6.87 3.37
N PHE A 473 -34.98 -5.91 3.26
CA PHE A 473 -34.98 -4.69 4.06
C PHE A 473 -36.12 -3.76 3.63
N THR A 474 -36.66 -3.00 4.59
CA THR A 474 -37.56 -1.89 4.30
C THR A 474 -36.86 -0.56 4.56
N LYS A 475 -37.31 0.52 3.92
CA LYS A 475 -36.71 1.85 4.13
C LYS A 475 -36.80 2.30 5.59
N GLU A 476 -37.86 1.93 6.29
CA GLU A 476 -38.04 2.24 7.71
C GLU A 476 -37.08 1.49 8.64
N LEU A 477 -36.59 0.31 8.21
CA LEU A 477 -35.56 -0.43 8.95
C LEU A 477 -34.22 0.27 8.86
N LEU A 478 -33.91 0.86 7.70
CA LEU A 478 -32.60 1.43 7.41
C LEU A 478 -32.48 2.90 7.79
N ILE A 479 -33.58 3.66 7.79
CA ILE A 479 -33.59 5.12 7.94
C ILE A 479 -34.14 5.52 9.30
N THR A 480 -33.36 6.26 10.09
CA THR A 480 -33.82 6.82 11.38
C THR A 480 -34.52 8.19 11.25
N LYS A 481 -34.31 8.97 10.16
CA LYS A 481 -34.87 10.33 9.93
C LYS A 481 -35.11 10.65 8.43
N THR A 482 -36.17 11.39 8.12
CA THR A 482 -36.60 11.72 6.74
C THR A 482 -35.78 12.86 6.10
N VAL A 483 -35.18 12.63 4.92
CA VAL A 483 -34.48 13.62 4.07
C VAL A 483 -34.93 13.45 2.62
N SER A 484 -35.10 14.55 1.86
CA SER A 484 -35.52 14.53 0.44
C SER A 484 -34.32 14.46 -0.51
N MET A 485 -34.41 13.68 -1.59
CA MET A 485 -33.37 13.61 -2.63
C MET A 485 -33.28 14.88 -3.48
N ASP A 486 -34.40 15.59 -3.66
CA ASP A 486 -34.45 16.81 -4.50
C ASP A 486 -33.59 17.96 -3.94
N ASP A 487 -33.25 17.90 -2.65
CA ASP A 487 -32.39 18.87 -1.99
C ASP A 487 -30.90 18.67 -2.34
N TYR A 488 -30.53 17.52 -2.92
CA TYR A 488 -29.16 17.12 -3.25
C TYR A 488 -29.06 16.58 -4.70
N PRO A 489 -29.15 17.45 -5.72
CA PRO A 489 -29.17 17.06 -7.13
C PRO A 489 -27.85 16.43 -7.60
N SER A 490 -27.92 15.57 -8.61
CA SER A 490 -26.73 14.95 -9.23
C SER A 490 -26.05 15.83 -10.29
N THR A 491 -26.69 16.92 -10.73
CA THR A 491 -26.14 17.83 -11.74
C THR A 491 -26.40 19.31 -11.43
N TRP A 492 -25.54 20.19 -11.95
CA TRP A 492 -25.66 21.65 -11.92
C TRP A 492 -25.35 22.22 -13.30
N ASP A 493 -26.34 22.80 -13.99
CA ASP A 493 -26.20 23.34 -15.35
C ASP A 493 -25.41 22.39 -16.30
N GLU A 494 -25.85 21.11 -16.36
CA GLU A 494 -25.24 20.00 -17.12
C GLU A 494 -23.90 19.45 -16.59
N LEU A 495 -23.32 20.05 -15.55
CA LEU A 495 -22.11 19.55 -14.88
C LEU A 495 -22.46 18.52 -13.80
N GLU A 496 -21.66 17.46 -13.69
CA GLU A 496 -21.84 16.41 -12.68
C GLU A 496 -21.47 16.89 -11.28
N LEU A 497 -22.29 16.54 -10.28
CA LEU A 497 -22.04 16.80 -8.86
C LEU A 497 -21.76 15.51 -8.10
N THR A 498 -20.73 15.52 -7.26
CA THR A 498 -20.48 14.46 -6.28
C THR A 498 -20.41 15.02 -4.86
N TYR A 499 -20.88 14.24 -3.89
CA TYR A 499 -20.97 14.62 -2.48
C TYR A 499 -20.03 13.75 -1.66
N GLN A 500 -19.20 14.36 -0.82
CA GLN A 500 -18.28 13.63 0.06
C GLN A 500 -18.38 14.14 1.50
N PHE A 501 -18.49 13.21 2.45
CA PHE A 501 -18.48 13.49 3.88
C PHE A 501 -17.22 12.93 4.56
N GLU A 502 -16.10 13.60 4.33
CA GLU A 502 -14.81 13.30 4.95
C GLU A 502 -14.24 14.54 5.65
N PRO A 503 -14.63 14.80 6.91
CA PRO A 503 -14.18 15.96 7.65
C PRO A 503 -12.65 16.08 7.64
N GLY A 504 -12.13 17.20 7.12
CA GLY A 504 -10.70 17.51 7.07
C GLY A 504 -10.01 17.24 5.72
N GLN A 505 -10.67 16.59 4.77
CA GLN A 505 -10.19 16.46 3.39
C GLN A 505 -10.57 17.68 2.55
N HIS A 506 -9.78 17.97 1.52
CA HIS A 506 -9.97 19.14 0.66
C HIS A 506 -11.25 19.05 -0.20
N ALA A 507 -11.65 17.83 -0.57
CA ALA A 507 -12.86 17.53 -1.33
C ALA A 507 -14.15 17.41 -0.48
N ASP A 508 -14.08 17.57 0.86
CA ASP A 508 -15.28 17.56 1.74
C ASP A 508 -16.31 18.60 1.27
N GLY A 509 -17.58 18.18 1.22
CA GLY A 509 -18.69 18.96 0.67
C GLY A 509 -19.09 18.54 -0.75
N VAL A 510 -19.55 19.51 -1.55
CA VAL A 510 -20.02 19.30 -2.93
C VAL A 510 -18.89 19.58 -3.91
N THR A 511 -18.65 18.66 -4.84
CA THR A 511 -17.66 18.81 -5.92
C THR A 511 -18.36 18.87 -7.27
N VAL A 512 -18.04 19.89 -8.07
CA VAL A 512 -18.47 20.10 -9.45
C VAL A 512 -17.37 19.58 -10.39
N HIS A 513 -17.70 18.60 -11.22
CA HIS A 513 -16.77 18.06 -12.22
C HIS A 513 -16.93 18.78 -13.55
N MET A 514 -15.82 19.22 -14.15
CA MET A 514 -15.85 19.87 -15.47
C MET A 514 -14.69 19.41 -16.37
N PRO A 515 -14.92 19.26 -17.68
CA PRO A 515 -13.87 19.01 -18.67
C PRO A 515 -12.88 20.19 -18.80
N LEU A 516 -11.59 19.89 -19.03
CA LEU A 516 -10.53 20.90 -19.22
C LEU A 516 -10.84 21.93 -20.33
N PRO A 517 -11.44 21.57 -21.50
CA PRO A 517 -11.79 22.54 -22.54
C PRO A 517 -12.88 23.55 -22.14
N LEU A 518 -13.72 23.21 -21.15
CA LEU A 518 -14.77 24.08 -20.64
C LEU A 518 -14.29 24.99 -19.50
N LEU A 519 -13.12 24.72 -18.91
CA LEU A 519 -12.62 25.43 -17.74
C LEU A 519 -12.61 26.96 -17.94
N ASN A 520 -12.16 27.44 -19.11
CA ASN A 520 -12.10 28.89 -19.40
C ASN A 520 -13.47 29.49 -19.78
N GLN A 521 -14.48 28.66 -20.08
CA GLN A 521 -15.81 29.08 -20.53
C GLN A 521 -16.82 29.17 -19.39
N VAL A 522 -16.62 28.42 -18.29
CA VAL A 522 -17.52 28.43 -17.12
C VAL A 522 -17.31 29.70 -16.29
N SER A 523 -18.41 30.38 -15.93
CA SER A 523 -18.39 31.49 -14.97
C SER A 523 -18.58 30.99 -13.54
N ASP A 524 -18.04 31.71 -12.56
CA ASP A 524 -18.25 31.47 -11.13
C ASP A 524 -19.67 31.83 -10.64
N LYS A 525 -20.43 32.60 -11.43
CA LYS A 525 -21.80 33.00 -11.14
C LYS A 525 -22.71 31.79 -10.94
N GLY A 526 -23.51 31.81 -9.86
CA GLY A 526 -24.49 30.77 -9.54
C GLY A 526 -24.00 29.76 -8.49
N PHE A 527 -22.76 29.28 -8.57
CA PHE A 527 -22.22 28.28 -7.63
C PHE A 527 -22.16 28.77 -6.17
N GLU A 528 -22.13 30.09 -5.96
CA GLU A 528 -22.20 30.72 -4.64
C GLU A 528 -23.49 30.40 -3.87
N TRP A 529 -24.57 30.00 -4.56
CA TRP A 529 -25.85 29.66 -3.93
C TRP A 529 -25.87 28.30 -3.28
N GLN A 530 -24.91 27.42 -3.59
CA GLN A 530 -24.84 26.04 -3.14
C GLN A 530 -26.11 25.22 -3.51
N VAL A 531 -26.01 23.90 -3.35
CA VAL A 531 -27.17 23.00 -3.49
C VAL A 531 -28.25 23.30 -2.42
N PRO A 532 -29.55 23.09 -2.71
CA PRO A 532 -30.63 23.45 -1.79
C PRO A 532 -30.45 22.89 -0.36
N GLY A 533 -30.05 21.63 -0.23
CA GLY A 533 -29.91 20.92 1.05
C GLY A 533 -28.76 21.39 1.94
N LEU A 534 -27.85 22.24 1.44
CA LEU A 534 -26.76 22.86 2.23
C LEU A 534 -26.88 24.39 2.30
N ARG A 535 -27.88 24.97 1.64
CA ARG A 535 -28.02 26.42 1.50
C ARG A 535 -28.37 27.10 2.83
N GLU A 536 -29.22 26.48 3.65
CA GLU A 536 -29.53 26.99 4.99
C GLU A 536 -28.26 27.06 5.86
N ASP A 537 -27.46 25.99 5.89
CA ASP A 537 -26.21 25.94 6.64
C ASP A 537 -25.20 26.99 6.14
N LEU A 538 -25.12 27.20 4.82
CA LEU A 538 -24.30 28.24 4.21
C LEU A 538 -24.74 29.64 4.68
N VAL A 539 -26.03 29.95 4.63
CA VAL A 539 -26.56 31.25 5.08
C VAL A 539 -26.36 31.45 6.58
N ILE A 540 -26.56 30.41 7.40
CA ILE A 540 -26.26 30.45 8.83
C ILE A 540 -24.77 30.76 9.06
N ALA A 541 -23.86 30.09 8.35
CA ALA A 541 -22.43 30.31 8.45
C ALA A 541 -22.05 31.75 8.05
N LEU A 542 -22.64 32.27 6.97
CA LEU A 542 -22.45 33.65 6.52
C LEU A 542 -22.96 34.66 7.56
N ILE A 543 -24.17 34.50 8.10
CA ILE A 543 -24.66 35.42 9.14
C ILE A 543 -23.79 35.33 10.40
N ARG A 544 -23.26 34.14 10.71
CA ARG A 544 -22.31 33.95 11.82
C ARG A 544 -20.96 34.61 11.59
N SER A 545 -20.51 34.75 10.36
CA SER A 545 -19.24 35.40 10.01
C SER A 545 -19.28 36.91 10.19
N LEU A 546 -20.47 37.52 10.20
CA LEU A 546 -20.63 38.96 10.42
C LEU A 546 -20.03 39.41 11.77
N PRO A 547 -19.43 40.63 11.81
CA PRO A 547 -18.96 41.24 13.05
C PRO A 547 -20.04 41.26 14.13
N LYS A 548 -19.63 41.05 15.39
CA LYS A 548 -20.55 40.95 16.54
C LYS A 548 -21.56 42.10 16.64
N ALA A 549 -21.17 43.31 16.24
CA ALA A 549 -22.04 44.48 16.25
C ALA A 549 -23.20 44.37 15.25
N ILE A 550 -22.96 43.79 14.07
CA ILE A 550 -23.93 43.61 13.00
C ILE A 550 -24.75 42.34 13.25
N ARG A 551 -24.09 41.21 13.57
CA ARG A 551 -24.71 39.90 13.79
C ARG A 551 -25.80 39.89 14.86
N ARG A 552 -25.68 40.74 15.89
CA ARG A 552 -26.66 40.86 16.98
C ARG A 552 -28.08 41.19 16.49
N ASN A 553 -28.22 41.80 15.31
CA ASN A 553 -29.51 42.13 14.72
C ASN A 553 -30.18 40.94 14.00
N PHE A 554 -29.49 39.80 13.89
CA PHE A 554 -29.93 38.61 13.14
C PHE A 554 -29.97 37.36 14.04
N VAL A 555 -30.30 37.53 15.32
CA VAL A 555 -30.44 36.44 16.29
C VAL A 555 -31.92 36.23 16.60
N PRO A 556 -32.46 35.00 16.55
CA PRO A 556 -31.77 33.72 16.33
C PRO A 556 -31.35 33.49 14.86
N VAL A 557 -30.07 33.18 14.63
CA VAL A 557 -29.50 33.04 13.28
C VAL A 557 -30.21 31.98 12.42
N PRO A 558 -30.55 30.77 12.93
CA PRO A 558 -31.24 29.76 12.12
C PRO A 558 -32.63 30.19 11.66
N ASP A 559 -33.35 30.98 12.47
CA ASP A 559 -34.69 31.45 12.13
C ASP A 559 -34.60 32.51 11.02
N VAL A 560 -33.69 33.47 11.18
CA VAL A 560 -33.44 34.51 10.18
C VAL A 560 -32.97 33.91 8.85
N ALA A 561 -32.11 32.89 8.88
CA ALA A 561 -31.66 32.20 7.67
C ALA A 561 -32.82 31.56 6.89
N ARG A 562 -33.74 30.87 7.60
CA ARG A 562 -34.95 30.27 7.00
C ARG A 562 -35.90 31.32 6.44
N ASP A 563 -36.12 32.40 7.18
CA ASP A 563 -37.01 33.49 6.75
C ASP A 563 -36.47 34.15 5.47
N VAL A 564 -35.17 34.45 5.42
CA VAL A 564 -34.52 35.04 4.23
C VAL A 564 -34.59 34.10 3.04
N LEU A 565 -34.25 32.81 3.23
CA LEU A 565 -34.26 31.82 2.15
C LEU A 565 -35.66 31.55 1.59
N SER A 566 -36.73 31.81 2.34
CA SER A 566 -38.10 31.74 1.84
C SER A 566 -38.47 32.88 0.87
N GLN A 567 -37.67 33.96 0.82
CA GLN A 567 -37.97 35.18 0.07
C GLN A 567 -36.96 35.48 -1.05
N ILE A 568 -35.88 34.70 -1.17
CA ILE A 568 -34.84 34.89 -2.19
C ILE A 568 -34.67 33.63 -3.05
N SER A 569 -34.26 33.81 -4.30
CA SER A 569 -34.02 32.75 -5.26
C SER A 569 -32.78 33.04 -6.10
N THR A 570 -32.27 32.03 -6.81
CA THR A 570 -31.12 32.18 -7.73
C THR A 570 -31.34 33.21 -8.83
N SER A 571 -32.60 33.57 -9.12
CA SER A 571 -32.94 34.61 -10.11
C SER A 571 -32.74 36.04 -9.59
N ASP A 572 -32.53 36.24 -8.29
CA ASP A 572 -32.30 37.54 -7.67
C ASP A 572 -30.85 38.05 -7.81
N GLY A 573 -30.00 37.31 -8.52
CA GLY A 573 -28.59 37.65 -8.77
C GLY A 573 -27.64 36.97 -7.78
N PRO A 574 -26.46 37.58 -7.51
CA PRO A 574 -25.47 36.99 -6.62
C PRO A 574 -25.98 36.80 -5.18
N LEU A 575 -25.65 35.67 -4.54
CA LEU A 575 -26.18 35.28 -3.22
C LEU A 575 -26.05 36.40 -2.19
N LEU A 576 -24.84 36.94 -2.02
CA LEU A 576 -24.60 38.00 -1.03
C LEU A 576 -25.40 39.27 -1.32
N GLY A 577 -25.61 39.61 -2.59
CA GLY A 577 -26.45 40.77 -2.95
C GLY A 577 -27.94 40.55 -2.63
N ALA A 578 -28.44 39.34 -2.87
CA ALA A 578 -29.80 38.94 -2.50
C ALA A 578 -29.97 38.94 -0.96
N LEU A 579 -28.99 38.39 -0.23
CA LEU A 579 -28.96 38.39 1.24
C LEU A 579 -28.93 39.80 1.82
N GLU A 580 -28.05 40.68 1.34
CA GLU A 580 -27.93 42.07 1.83
C GLU A 580 -29.25 42.84 1.67
N LYS A 581 -29.90 42.69 0.51
CA LYS A 581 -31.19 43.32 0.21
C LYS A 581 -32.29 42.81 1.15
N GLU A 582 -32.36 41.49 1.34
CA GLU A 582 -33.42 40.87 2.13
C GLU A 582 -33.22 41.04 3.64
N LEU A 583 -31.98 40.92 4.13
CA LEU A 583 -31.64 41.20 5.53
C LEU A 583 -31.95 42.65 5.90
N ARG A 584 -31.67 43.61 4.99
CA ARG A 584 -32.05 45.01 5.18
C ARG A 584 -33.56 45.19 5.18
N ARG A 585 -34.30 44.46 4.35
CA ARG A 585 -35.77 44.50 4.32
C ARG A 585 -36.37 43.99 5.64
N LEU A 586 -35.82 42.91 6.20
CA LEU A 586 -36.30 42.30 7.43
C LEU A 586 -35.96 43.10 8.69
N THR A 587 -34.76 43.68 8.79
CA THR A 587 -34.28 44.30 10.04
C THR A 587 -33.98 45.80 9.94
N GLY A 588 -33.99 46.38 8.74
CA GLY A 588 -33.60 47.78 8.49
C GLY A 588 -32.08 48.03 8.52
N VAL A 589 -31.27 47.04 8.89
CA VAL A 589 -29.81 47.17 9.03
C VAL A 589 -29.14 46.98 7.67
N VAL A 590 -28.26 47.91 7.30
CA VAL A 590 -27.40 47.77 6.11
C VAL A 590 -26.19 46.93 6.51
N VAL A 591 -26.03 45.78 5.87
CA VAL A 591 -24.81 44.97 5.96
C VAL A 591 -23.89 45.41 4.83
N PRO A 592 -22.75 46.07 5.12
CA PRO A 592 -21.81 46.45 4.08
C PRO A 592 -21.07 45.22 3.56
N ARG A 593 -20.66 45.25 2.28
CA ARG A 593 -20.10 44.08 1.59
C ARG A 593 -18.85 43.53 2.29
N GLU A 594 -18.02 44.43 2.80
CA GLU A 594 -16.79 44.15 3.53
C GLU A 594 -17.02 43.52 4.92
N ALA A 595 -18.26 43.51 5.43
CA ALA A 595 -18.57 42.84 6.70
C ALA A 595 -18.71 41.31 6.56
N TRP A 596 -18.86 40.79 5.34
CA TRP A 596 -18.92 39.35 5.12
C TRP A 596 -17.51 38.76 5.13
N ASP A 597 -17.23 37.93 6.13
CA ASP A 597 -16.00 37.13 6.18
C ASP A 597 -16.26 35.76 5.57
N PHE A 598 -16.00 35.62 4.26
CA PHE A 598 -16.17 34.37 3.53
C PHE A 598 -15.11 33.33 3.89
N ASP A 599 -13.96 33.72 4.41
CA ASP A 599 -12.88 32.81 4.79
C ASP A 599 -13.23 32.03 6.05
N SER A 600 -14.02 32.62 6.95
CA SER A 600 -14.56 31.94 8.13
C SER A 600 -15.65 30.90 7.84
N VAL A 601 -16.21 30.87 6.63
CA VAL A 601 -17.21 29.86 6.23
C VAL A 601 -16.52 28.48 6.14
N PRO A 602 -17.05 27.44 6.82
CA PRO A 602 -16.51 26.10 6.77
C PRO A 602 -16.25 25.62 5.33
N PRO A 603 -15.07 25.04 5.02
CA PRO A 603 -14.69 24.66 3.66
C PRO A 603 -15.71 23.76 2.93
N HIS A 604 -16.43 22.91 3.66
CA HIS A 604 -17.42 21.99 3.10
C HIS A 604 -18.72 22.67 2.64
N LEU A 605 -18.97 23.92 3.04
CA LEU A 605 -20.10 24.73 2.55
C LEU A 605 -19.73 25.50 1.28
N LYS A 606 -18.46 25.43 0.84
CA LYS A 606 -17.98 25.97 -0.44
C LYS A 606 -17.88 24.82 -1.45
N MET A 607 -18.40 25.01 -2.66
CA MET A 607 -18.26 24.02 -3.72
C MET A 607 -16.78 23.86 -4.13
N THR A 608 -16.36 22.63 -4.38
CA THR A 608 -15.05 22.30 -4.97
C THR A 608 -15.21 22.20 -6.48
N PHE A 609 -14.30 22.75 -7.26
CA PHE A 609 -14.26 22.57 -8.71
C PHE A 609 -13.15 21.58 -9.05
N ARG A 610 -13.44 20.57 -9.87
CA ARG A 610 -12.50 19.53 -10.28
C ARG A 610 -12.38 19.43 -11.80
N VAL A 611 -11.14 19.35 -12.28
CA VAL A 611 -10.77 19.12 -13.68
C VAL A 611 -9.68 18.06 -13.74
N GLY A 612 -10.04 16.84 -14.16
CA GLY A 612 -9.14 15.68 -14.05
C GLY A 612 -8.69 15.48 -12.60
N ASP A 613 -7.39 15.39 -12.35
CA ASP A 613 -6.81 15.23 -11.01
C ASP A 613 -6.65 16.54 -10.22
N ALA A 614 -6.96 17.69 -10.83
CA ALA A 614 -6.77 19.00 -10.20
C ALA A 614 -8.08 19.53 -9.61
N GLU A 615 -8.04 19.94 -8.34
CA GLU A 615 -9.20 20.52 -7.64
C GLU A 615 -8.86 21.80 -6.87
N SER A 616 -9.81 22.72 -6.75
CA SER A 616 -9.74 23.92 -5.89
C SER A 616 -11.14 24.37 -5.47
N LYS A 617 -11.25 25.01 -4.30
CA LYS A 617 -12.46 25.75 -3.88
C LYS A 617 -12.61 27.11 -4.61
N SER A 618 -11.60 27.51 -5.38
CA SER A 618 -11.59 28.73 -6.19
C SER A 618 -11.47 28.38 -7.67
N LEU A 619 -12.53 28.66 -8.44
CA LEU A 619 -12.50 28.48 -9.90
C LEU A 619 -11.43 29.36 -10.55
N ALA A 620 -11.19 30.56 -10.02
CA ALA A 620 -10.16 31.47 -10.52
C ALA A 620 -8.74 30.92 -10.32
N GLU A 621 -8.46 30.32 -9.17
CA GLU A 621 -7.19 29.66 -8.89
C GLU A 621 -6.99 28.43 -9.79
N LEU A 622 -8.05 27.63 -9.98
CA LEU A 622 -8.00 26.45 -10.84
C LEU A 622 -7.73 26.82 -12.31
N LYS A 623 -8.38 27.88 -12.82
CA LYS A 623 -8.12 28.48 -14.13
C LYS A 623 -6.67 28.93 -14.29
N GLU A 624 -6.11 29.57 -13.26
CA GLU A 624 -4.71 30.02 -13.29
C GLU A 624 -3.75 28.83 -13.35
N ARG A 625 -3.95 27.84 -12.48
CA ARG A 625 -3.07 26.67 -12.35
C ARG A 625 -3.06 25.80 -13.60
N LEU A 626 -4.19 25.68 -14.28
CA LEU A 626 -4.34 24.85 -15.48
C LEU A 626 -4.23 25.65 -16.78
N ARG A 627 -3.86 26.94 -16.72
CA ARG A 627 -3.81 27.84 -17.87
C ARG A 627 -3.00 27.28 -19.04
N ASP A 628 -1.78 26.83 -18.80
CA ASP A 628 -0.89 26.35 -19.87
C ASP A 628 -1.40 25.05 -20.50
N LYS A 629 -2.01 24.16 -19.68
CA LYS A 629 -2.61 22.90 -20.16
C LYS A 629 -3.88 23.16 -20.96
N ALA A 630 -4.73 24.09 -20.51
CA ALA A 630 -5.92 24.51 -21.23
C ALA A 630 -5.56 25.15 -22.58
N ARG A 631 -4.55 26.04 -22.60
CA ARG A 631 -4.02 26.66 -23.83
C ARG A 631 -3.46 25.64 -24.80
N ALA A 632 -2.66 24.68 -24.34
CA ALA A 632 -2.11 23.62 -25.20
C ALA A 632 -3.22 22.75 -25.83
N GLU A 633 -4.28 22.45 -25.08
CA GLU A 633 -5.46 21.73 -25.58
C GLU A 633 -6.25 22.52 -26.63
N VAL A 634 -6.32 23.86 -26.49
CA VAL A 634 -6.96 24.76 -27.47
C VAL A 634 -6.09 24.94 -28.71
N ALA A 635 -4.77 25.10 -28.55
CA ALA A 635 -3.82 25.20 -29.67
C ALA A 635 -3.82 23.92 -30.53
N ALA A 636 -3.81 22.74 -29.90
CA ALA A 636 -3.90 21.46 -30.59
C ALA A 636 -5.21 21.29 -31.41
N ALA A 637 -6.25 22.08 -31.11
CA ALA A 637 -7.50 22.06 -31.87
C ALA A 637 -7.43 22.82 -33.21
N ALA A 638 -6.35 23.56 -33.47
CA ALA A 638 -6.15 24.39 -34.68
C ALA A 638 -4.68 24.40 -35.18
N ASP A 639 -3.99 23.25 -35.07
CA ASP A 639 -2.59 23.02 -35.47
C ASP A 639 -2.33 23.29 -36.97
N ASP A 640 -3.37 23.21 -37.82
CA ASP A 640 -3.29 23.47 -39.25
C ASP A 640 -3.06 24.94 -39.63
N LEU A 641 -3.14 25.86 -38.65
CA LEU A 641 -2.99 27.30 -38.86
C LEU A 641 -1.65 27.88 -38.38
N GLU A 642 -0.82 27.12 -37.65
CA GLU A 642 0.45 27.63 -37.14
C GLU A 642 1.48 27.84 -38.25
N ARG A 643 2.15 28.99 -38.22
CA ARG A 643 3.22 29.37 -39.16
C ARG A 643 4.34 30.07 -38.41
N HIS A 644 5.57 29.96 -38.91
CA HIS A 644 6.75 30.61 -38.35
C HIS A 644 7.61 31.21 -39.45
N GLY A 645 8.42 32.22 -39.13
CA GLY A 645 9.46 32.70 -40.04
C GLY A 645 9.00 33.65 -41.15
N LEU A 646 7.80 34.23 -41.06
CA LEU A 646 7.24 35.13 -42.06
C LEU A 646 8.01 36.47 -42.07
N THR A 647 8.34 36.93 -43.28
CA THR A 647 8.95 38.26 -43.52
C THR A 647 8.08 39.17 -44.40
N GLY A 648 6.99 38.61 -44.93
CA GLY A 648 5.91 39.29 -45.64
C GLY A 648 4.63 38.47 -45.52
N TRP A 649 3.52 38.99 -46.04
CA TRP A 649 2.23 38.30 -45.99
C TRP A 649 2.16 37.23 -47.09
N ASP A 650 1.98 35.96 -46.72
CA ASP A 650 2.08 34.81 -47.64
C ASP A 650 0.85 33.87 -47.63
N PHE A 651 -0.27 34.32 -47.08
CA PHE A 651 -1.55 33.62 -47.08
C PHE A 651 -2.70 34.53 -47.53
N THR A 652 -3.85 33.97 -47.92
CA THR A 652 -4.97 34.78 -48.45
C THR A 652 -5.65 35.59 -47.34
N GLU A 653 -6.09 34.92 -46.28
CA GLU A 653 -6.76 35.53 -45.13
C GLU A 653 -6.41 34.78 -43.84
N LEU A 654 -6.46 35.48 -42.71
CA LEU A 654 -6.40 34.87 -41.38
C LEU A 654 -7.79 34.92 -40.73
N PRO A 655 -8.45 33.78 -40.43
CA PRO A 655 -9.80 33.77 -39.88
C PRO A 655 -9.83 34.35 -38.47
N LYS A 656 -10.88 35.11 -38.10
CA LYS A 656 -10.99 35.71 -36.76
C LYS A 656 -11.39 34.72 -35.67
N VAL A 657 -12.17 33.68 -36.00
CA VAL A 657 -12.58 32.63 -35.05
C VAL A 657 -12.64 31.31 -35.79
N VAL A 658 -12.16 30.25 -35.15
CA VAL A 658 -12.24 28.86 -35.61
C VAL A 658 -13.02 28.07 -34.57
N GLN A 659 -14.17 27.50 -34.98
CA GLN A 659 -14.99 26.66 -34.10
C GLN A 659 -14.75 25.18 -34.43
N ARG A 660 -14.48 24.36 -33.41
CA ARG A 660 -14.25 22.91 -33.56
C ARG A 660 -15.00 22.13 -32.48
N LYS A 661 -15.52 20.95 -32.84
CA LYS A 661 -16.16 20.01 -31.91
C LYS A 661 -15.12 18.97 -31.48
N ARG A 662 -14.93 18.80 -30.17
CA ARG A 662 -14.00 17.80 -29.60
C ARG A 662 -14.72 17.02 -28.49
N GLY A 663 -15.00 15.75 -28.76
CA GLY A 663 -15.94 14.97 -27.95
C GLY A 663 -17.38 15.49 -28.09
N GLU A 664 -18.08 15.66 -26.98
CA GLU A 664 -19.45 16.22 -26.96
C GLU A 664 -19.49 17.75 -26.91
N HIS A 665 -18.34 18.42 -26.71
CA HIS A 665 -18.27 19.86 -26.44
C HIS A 665 -17.72 20.68 -27.63
N GLN A 666 -18.16 21.93 -27.75
CA GLN A 666 -17.73 22.89 -28.77
C GLN A 666 -16.65 23.83 -28.21
N VAL A 667 -15.56 24.05 -28.96
CA VAL A 667 -14.41 24.88 -28.57
C VAL A 667 -14.19 25.98 -29.61
N ASN A 668 -13.95 27.22 -29.16
CA ASN A 668 -13.62 28.37 -29.99
C ASN A 668 -12.10 28.68 -29.89
N ALA A 669 -11.44 28.88 -31.03
CA ALA A 669 -10.02 29.22 -31.13
C ALA A 669 -9.82 30.53 -31.93
N TYR A 670 -8.87 31.37 -31.54
CA TYR A 670 -8.69 32.73 -32.06
C TYR A 670 -7.27 32.95 -32.62
N PRO A 671 -7.00 32.77 -33.93
CA PRO A 671 -5.63 32.87 -34.48
C PRO A 671 -5.21 34.32 -34.77
N ALA A 672 -3.93 34.64 -34.61
CA ALA A 672 -3.36 35.96 -34.85
C ALA A 672 -1.88 35.90 -35.29
N LEU A 673 -1.39 36.96 -35.94
CA LEU A 673 0.03 37.18 -36.19
C LEU A 673 0.79 37.36 -34.86
N VAL A 674 1.95 36.74 -34.74
CA VAL A 674 2.80 36.78 -33.54
C VAL A 674 4.17 37.33 -33.90
N ASP A 675 4.68 38.28 -33.13
CA ASP A 675 6.05 38.80 -33.27
C ASP A 675 7.05 37.80 -32.67
N GLU A 676 7.94 37.25 -33.51
CA GLU A 676 8.97 36.27 -33.13
C GLU A 676 10.35 36.94 -32.92
N GLY A 677 10.40 38.28 -32.91
CA GLY A 677 11.62 39.04 -32.74
C GLY A 677 12.28 39.40 -34.07
N GLU A 678 12.78 38.43 -34.84
CA GLU A 678 13.35 38.67 -36.18
C GLU A 678 12.32 38.51 -37.29
N THR A 679 11.38 37.58 -37.12
CA THR A 679 10.31 37.21 -38.07
C THR A 679 8.92 37.36 -37.43
N VAL A 680 7.88 36.99 -38.17
CA VAL A 680 6.49 36.93 -37.69
C VAL A 680 5.95 35.50 -37.87
N GLY A 681 5.17 35.01 -36.92
CA GLY A 681 4.46 33.73 -37.01
C GLY A 681 2.94 33.91 -36.99
N VAL A 682 2.21 32.79 -37.01
CA VAL A 682 0.77 32.70 -36.74
C VAL A 682 0.58 31.78 -35.54
N GLY A 683 -0.10 32.26 -34.51
CA GLY A 683 -0.40 31.50 -33.29
C GLY A 683 -1.88 31.57 -32.90
N VAL A 684 -2.33 30.65 -32.06
CA VAL A 684 -3.74 30.48 -31.65
C VAL A 684 -3.94 30.88 -30.19
N PHE A 685 -5.01 31.61 -29.90
CA PHE A 685 -5.33 32.14 -28.57
C PHE A 685 -6.73 31.70 -28.12
N ASP A 686 -6.96 31.74 -26.79
CA ASP A 686 -8.20 31.30 -26.15
C ASP A 686 -9.27 32.40 -26.09
N THR A 687 -8.86 33.66 -26.30
CA THR A 687 -9.75 34.83 -26.19
C THR A 687 -9.49 35.84 -27.29
N GLU A 688 -10.55 36.57 -27.67
CA GLU A 688 -10.49 37.65 -28.66
C GLU A 688 -9.54 38.80 -28.24
N GLY A 689 -9.43 39.08 -26.94
CA GLY A 689 -8.54 40.13 -26.43
C GLY A 689 -7.05 39.80 -26.62
N GLU A 690 -6.65 38.56 -26.33
CA GLU A 690 -5.28 38.09 -26.55
C GLU A 690 -4.93 38.06 -28.05
N GLN A 691 -5.86 37.57 -28.87
CA GLN A 691 -5.76 37.58 -30.32
C GLN A 691 -5.52 38.99 -30.86
N TRP A 692 -6.35 39.96 -30.46
CA TRP A 692 -6.23 41.34 -30.92
C TRP A 692 -4.86 41.95 -30.58
N GLY A 693 -4.39 41.75 -29.34
CA GLY A 693 -3.10 42.26 -28.89
C GLY A 693 -1.90 41.61 -29.57
N ALA A 694 -1.98 40.32 -29.89
CA ALA A 694 -0.97 39.63 -30.69
C ALA A 694 -0.96 40.14 -32.13
N MET A 695 -2.15 40.17 -32.76
CA MET A 695 -2.34 40.58 -34.16
C MET A 695 -1.76 41.98 -34.44
N TRP A 696 -1.95 42.91 -33.50
CA TRP A 696 -1.39 44.25 -33.60
C TRP A 696 0.14 44.26 -33.66
N ARG A 697 0.79 43.55 -32.72
CA ARG A 697 2.25 43.46 -32.63
C ARG A 697 2.85 42.74 -33.83
N GLY A 698 2.25 41.62 -34.23
CA GLY A 698 2.65 40.86 -35.42
C GLY A 698 2.55 41.71 -36.69
N THR A 699 1.44 42.44 -36.88
CA THR A 699 1.27 43.36 -38.02
C THR A 699 2.33 44.45 -38.01
N ARG A 700 2.61 45.06 -36.86
CA ARG A 700 3.65 46.09 -36.71
C ARG A 700 5.03 45.57 -37.12
N LYS A 701 5.41 44.38 -36.65
CA LYS A 701 6.68 43.74 -36.99
C LYS A 701 6.76 43.43 -38.49
N LEU A 702 5.69 42.89 -39.08
CA LEU A 702 5.64 42.56 -40.50
C LEU A 702 5.75 43.81 -41.39
N LEU A 703 5.09 44.91 -41.00
CA LEU A 703 5.21 46.21 -41.69
C LEU A 703 6.63 46.77 -41.61
N ARG A 704 7.33 46.61 -40.48
CA ARG A 704 8.72 47.04 -40.34
C ARG A 704 9.68 46.26 -41.25
N LEU A 705 9.40 44.98 -41.49
CA LEU A 705 10.16 44.15 -42.43
C LEU A 705 9.85 44.52 -43.89
N ALA A 706 8.57 44.73 -44.22
CA ALA A 706 8.12 45.06 -45.57
C ALA A 706 8.43 46.51 -46.01
N ALA A 707 8.44 47.46 -45.08
CA ALA A 707 8.72 48.87 -45.30
C ALA A 707 9.78 49.38 -44.29
N PRO A 708 11.09 49.17 -44.58
CA PRO A 708 12.16 49.59 -43.68
C PRO A 708 12.19 51.12 -43.49
N PRO A 709 12.37 51.63 -42.25
CA PRO A 709 12.35 53.06 -41.96
C PRO A 709 13.55 53.81 -42.54
N PRO A 710 13.38 55.03 -43.08
CA PRO A 710 14.47 55.83 -43.66
C PRO A 710 15.33 56.55 -42.60
N LEU A 711 15.84 55.83 -41.60
CA LEU A 711 16.51 56.39 -40.42
C LEU A 711 17.68 57.32 -40.75
N LYS A 712 18.54 56.95 -41.70
CA LYS A 712 19.70 57.77 -42.10
C LYS A 712 19.29 59.11 -42.72
N ALA A 713 18.23 59.12 -43.53
CA ALA A 713 17.72 60.32 -44.18
C ALA A 713 17.08 61.28 -43.16
N VAL A 714 16.34 60.74 -42.19
CA VAL A 714 15.72 61.51 -41.11
C VAL A 714 16.79 62.10 -40.16
N GLN A 715 17.81 61.32 -39.77
CA GLN A 715 18.93 61.81 -38.97
C GLN A 715 19.70 62.98 -39.62
N GLY A 716 19.79 62.99 -40.95
CA GLY A 716 20.41 64.07 -41.72
C GLY A 716 19.68 65.41 -41.63
N ARG A 717 18.36 65.40 -41.38
CA ARG A 717 17.51 66.61 -41.28
C ARG A 717 17.50 67.26 -39.89
N LEU A 718 18.10 66.62 -38.88
CA LEU A 718 18.13 67.13 -37.51
C LEU A 718 19.24 68.18 -37.32
N SER A 719 18.93 69.27 -36.59
CA SER A 719 19.91 70.26 -36.18
C SER A 719 20.93 69.68 -35.18
N ASN A 720 22.13 70.28 -35.07
CA ASN A 720 23.13 69.82 -34.09
C ASN A 720 22.64 69.95 -32.64
N GLN A 721 21.79 70.95 -32.36
CA GLN A 721 21.14 71.13 -31.06
C GLN A 721 20.14 69.99 -30.79
N ALA A 722 19.30 69.63 -31.76
CA ALA A 722 18.37 68.51 -31.65
C ALA A 722 19.13 67.18 -31.47
N LYS A 723 20.23 66.96 -32.19
CA LYS A 723 21.09 65.77 -32.02
C LYS A 723 21.70 65.68 -30.62
N LEU A 724 22.09 66.81 -30.03
CA LEU A 724 22.64 66.87 -28.67
C LEU A 724 21.54 66.70 -27.59
N ALA A 725 20.34 67.23 -27.81
CA ALA A 725 19.19 67.00 -26.93
C ALA A 725 18.78 65.52 -26.96
N LEU A 726 18.76 64.92 -28.16
CA LEU A 726 18.46 63.50 -28.37
C LEU A 726 19.54 62.57 -27.81
N SER A 727 20.80 62.98 -27.64
CA SER A 727 21.84 62.11 -27.06
C SER A 727 21.77 62.00 -25.53
N ARG A 728 21.03 62.91 -24.87
CA ARG A 728 20.87 62.96 -23.41
C ARG A 728 19.58 62.29 -22.92
N ASN A 729 18.94 61.48 -23.77
CA ASN A 729 17.67 60.85 -23.48
C ASN A 729 17.81 59.62 -22.54
N PRO A 730 16.75 59.23 -21.80
CA PRO A 730 16.79 58.11 -20.85
C PRO A 730 16.85 56.70 -21.48
N HIS A 731 16.75 56.56 -22.81
CA HIS A 731 16.84 55.29 -23.56
C HIS A 731 18.29 54.85 -23.83
N GLY A 732 19.29 55.50 -23.23
CA GLY A 732 20.69 55.07 -23.32
C GLY A 732 21.37 55.33 -24.67
N GLY A 733 20.74 56.07 -25.58
CA GLY A 733 21.33 56.50 -26.85
C GLY A 733 20.29 56.94 -27.89
N VAL A 734 20.77 57.48 -29.02
CA VAL A 734 19.90 57.96 -30.11
C VAL A 734 19.20 56.83 -30.85
N VAL A 735 19.85 55.65 -30.98
CA VAL A 735 19.31 54.52 -31.74
C VAL A 735 18.04 53.93 -31.11
N PRO A 736 17.99 53.58 -29.81
CA PRO A 736 16.76 53.08 -29.18
C PRO A 736 15.58 54.07 -29.22
N LEU A 737 15.87 55.38 -29.13
CA LEU A 737 14.85 56.41 -29.24
C LEU A 737 14.27 56.50 -30.67
N LEU A 738 15.13 56.37 -31.69
CA LEU A 738 14.67 56.34 -33.08
C LEU A 738 13.84 55.09 -33.36
N GLU A 739 14.19 53.95 -32.80
CA GLU A 739 13.40 52.71 -32.92
C GLU A 739 12.02 52.82 -32.26
N ASP A 740 11.93 53.51 -31.12
CA ASP A 740 10.66 53.85 -30.48
C ASP A 740 9.81 54.80 -31.36
N CYS A 741 10.44 55.79 -31.99
CA CYS A 741 9.77 56.67 -32.96
C CYS A 741 9.26 55.90 -34.20
N VAL A 742 10.03 54.92 -34.69
CA VAL A 742 9.61 54.03 -35.79
C VAL A 742 8.38 53.23 -35.40
N THR A 743 8.39 52.67 -34.20
CA THR A 743 7.26 51.92 -33.64
C THR A 743 6.01 52.81 -33.57
N ALA A 744 6.13 54.02 -33.03
CA ALA A 744 5.04 54.99 -32.96
C ALA A 744 4.52 55.42 -34.34
N ALA A 745 5.40 55.59 -35.32
CA ALA A 745 5.04 55.96 -36.68
C ALA A 745 4.28 54.84 -37.40
N ILE A 746 4.67 53.58 -37.22
CA ILE A 746 3.95 52.42 -37.77
C ILE A 746 2.59 52.29 -37.09
N ASP A 747 2.51 52.43 -35.76
CA ASP A 747 1.24 52.37 -35.02
C ASP A 747 0.26 53.44 -35.49
N LYS A 748 0.73 54.66 -35.76
CA LYS A 748 -0.10 55.73 -36.35
C LYS A 748 -0.73 55.26 -37.66
N VAL A 749 0.04 54.64 -38.55
CA VAL A 749 -0.45 54.14 -39.85
C VAL A 749 -1.49 53.04 -39.66
N ILE A 750 -1.28 52.11 -38.72
CA ILE A 750 -2.25 51.06 -38.39
C ILE A 750 -3.55 51.67 -37.83
N ILE A 751 -3.46 52.61 -36.89
CA ILE A 751 -4.61 53.30 -36.27
C ILE A 751 -5.42 54.07 -37.32
N GLU A 752 -4.77 54.88 -38.15
CA GLU A 752 -5.43 55.70 -39.16
C GLU A 752 -6.05 54.89 -40.30
N SER A 753 -5.66 53.62 -40.43
CA SER A 753 -6.19 52.70 -41.44
C SER A 753 -7.25 51.75 -40.86
N GLY A 754 -7.65 51.93 -39.59
CA GLY A 754 -8.75 51.19 -38.98
C GLY A 754 -8.36 49.90 -38.24
N GLY A 755 -7.07 49.60 -38.08
CA GLY A 755 -6.58 48.45 -37.32
C GLY A 755 -5.60 47.55 -38.08
N PRO A 756 -5.21 46.40 -37.49
CA PRO A 756 -4.28 45.46 -38.11
C PRO A 756 -4.90 44.77 -39.33
N ALA A 757 -4.06 44.32 -40.28
CA ALA A 757 -4.50 43.63 -41.48
C ALA A 757 -4.92 42.20 -41.20
N TRP A 758 -6.04 41.75 -41.77
CA TRP A 758 -6.51 40.35 -41.69
C TRP A 758 -6.46 39.62 -43.04
N THR A 759 -6.17 40.35 -44.13
CA THR A 759 -6.05 39.82 -45.50
C THR A 759 -4.81 40.38 -46.17
N ALA A 760 -4.36 39.73 -47.25
CA ALA A 760 -3.21 40.16 -48.04
C ALA A 760 -3.37 41.59 -48.57
N GLU A 761 -4.56 41.93 -49.10
CA GLU A 761 -4.85 43.25 -49.67
C GLU A 761 -4.79 44.35 -48.60
N ALA A 762 -5.32 44.08 -47.41
CA ALA A 762 -5.28 45.00 -46.29
C ALA A 762 -3.82 45.25 -45.82
N PHE A 763 -2.98 44.21 -45.84
CA PHE A 763 -1.57 44.33 -45.48
C PHE A 763 -0.78 45.12 -46.53
N GLU A 764 -0.99 44.84 -47.82
CA GLU A 764 -0.33 45.59 -48.91
C GLU A 764 -0.68 47.08 -48.86
N ALA A 765 -1.95 47.42 -48.58
CA ALA A 765 -2.38 48.80 -48.40
C ALA A 765 -1.67 49.47 -47.19
N LEU A 766 -1.58 48.77 -46.06
CA LEU A 766 -0.84 49.26 -44.88
C LEU A 766 0.66 49.45 -45.18
N ALA A 767 1.29 48.51 -45.90
CA ALA A 767 2.70 48.57 -46.25
C ALA A 767 3.02 49.73 -47.21
N ALA A 768 2.16 49.95 -48.21
CA ALA A 768 2.29 51.08 -49.13
C ALA A 768 2.15 52.43 -48.40
N LYS A 769 1.16 52.56 -47.52
CA LYS A 769 0.93 53.77 -46.71
C LYS A 769 2.08 54.02 -45.74
N ALA A 770 2.57 52.98 -45.05
CA ALA A 770 3.74 53.07 -44.18
C ALA A 770 4.97 53.56 -44.95
N LYS A 771 5.26 52.98 -46.12
CA LYS A 771 6.39 53.40 -46.96
C LYS A 771 6.31 54.87 -47.41
N ALA A 772 5.11 55.39 -47.65
CA ALA A 772 4.90 56.77 -48.09
C ALA A 772 4.99 57.79 -46.94
N GLU A 773 4.42 57.48 -45.77
CA GLU A 773 4.19 58.47 -44.69
C GLU A 773 5.19 58.36 -43.52
N GLN A 774 5.86 57.23 -43.36
CA GLN A 774 6.70 56.95 -42.19
C GLN A 774 7.88 57.93 -42.05
N GLY A 775 8.49 58.37 -43.16
CA GLY A 775 9.62 59.31 -43.13
C GLY A 775 9.25 60.70 -42.58
N GLU A 776 8.12 61.26 -43.03
CA GLU A 776 7.65 62.58 -42.57
C GLU A 776 7.10 62.49 -41.14
N THR A 777 6.36 61.43 -40.83
CA THR A 777 5.87 61.16 -39.46
C THR A 777 7.03 61.04 -38.47
N LEU A 778 8.14 60.39 -38.84
CA LEU A 778 9.35 60.32 -38.01
C LEU A 778 9.94 61.70 -37.74
N TYR A 779 9.99 62.57 -38.75
CA TYR A 779 10.51 63.92 -38.61
C TYR A 779 9.63 64.78 -37.68
N GLU A 780 8.31 64.69 -37.83
CA GLU A 780 7.35 65.37 -36.94
C GLU A 780 7.45 64.89 -35.50
N LEU A 781 7.58 63.58 -35.27
CA LEU A 781 7.80 62.99 -33.95
C LEU A 781 9.06 63.57 -33.30
N LEU A 782 10.18 63.58 -34.02
CA LEU A 782 11.45 64.11 -33.51
C LEU A 782 11.37 65.60 -33.16
N LYS A 783 10.61 66.39 -33.94
CA LYS A 783 10.37 67.81 -33.64
C LYS A 783 9.55 68.01 -32.35
N GLN A 784 8.58 67.13 -32.08
CA GLN A 784 7.79 67.18 -30.85
C GLN A 784 8.59 66.70 -29.62
N LEU A 785 9.56 65.81 -29.81
CA LEU A 785 10.41 65.30 -28.74
C LEU A 785 11.46 66.30 -28.25
N ASP A 786 11.93 67.21 -29.10
CA ASP A 786 12.94 68.22 -28.72
C ASP A 786 12.57 69.01 -27.44
N PRO A 787 11.38 69.66 -27.33
CA PRO A 787 11.00 70.36 -26.10
C PRO A 787 10.79 69.42 -24.91
N ILE A 788 10.34 68.18 -25.13
CA ILE A 788 10.11 67.18 -24.07
C ILE A 788 11.44 66.79 -23.43
N LEU A 789 12.44 66.44 -24.24
CA LEU A 789 13.75 66.02 -23.77
C LEU A 789 14.53 67.18 -23.12
N CYS A 790 14.38 68.40 -23.64
CA CYS A 790 14.95 69.59 -23.01
C CYS A 790 14.39 69.81 -21.61
N SER A 791 13.05 69.83 -21.46
CA SER A 791 12.40 69.97 -20.15
C SER A 791 12.77 68.82 -19.20
N TRP A 792 12.78 67.57 -19.69
CA TRP A 792 13.20 66.42 -18.89
C TRP A 792 14.63 66.59 -18.33
N TYR A 793 15.57 67.04 -19.16
CA TYR A 793 16.96 67.26 -18.75
C TYR A 793 17.10 68.36 -17.69
N GLU A 794 16.38 69.47 -17.87
CA GLU A 794 16.39 70.59 -16.92
C GLU A 794 15.76 70.20 -15.57
N ILE A 795 14.67 69.44 -15.60
CA ILE A 795 14.02 68.88 -14.40
C ILE A 795 14.98 67.93 -13.67
N ASP A 796 15.58 66.96 -14.37
CA ASP A 796 16.51 66.00 -13.75
C ASP A 796 17.72 66.71 -13.14
N ARG A 797 18.29 67.72 -13.84
CA ARG A 797 19.38 68.55 -13.30
C ARG A 797 18.94 69.26 -12.02
N LYS A 798 17.77 69.88 -12.00
CA LYS A 798 17.23 70.60 -10.84
C LYS A 798 16.91 69.65 -9.66
N LEU A 799 16.39 68.47 -9.93
CA LEU A 799 16.15 67.44 -8.91
C LEU A 799 17.45 66.94 -8.26
N LYS A 800 18.56 66.90 -9.01
CA LYS A 800 19.88 66.52 -8.47
C LYS A 800 20.51 67.62 -7.61
N SER A 801 20.14 68.89 -7.81
CA SER A 801 20.66 70.01 -7.00
C SER A 801 19.93 70.22 -5.67
N ILE A 802 18.72 69.66 -5.50
CA ILE A 802 17.95 69.80 -4.25
C ILE A 802 18.49 68.80 -3.21
N THR A 803 19.11 69.31 -2.14
CA THR A 803 19.72 68.51 -1.06
C THR A 803 18.95 68.59 0.27
N ASN A 804 17.86 69.36 0.33
CA ASN A 804 17.07 69.55 1.55
C ASN A 804 16.31 68.27 1.93
N VAL A 805 16.64 67.70 3.08
CA VAL A 805 16.06 66.45 3.62
C VAL A 805 14.54 66.55 3.82
N LEU A 806 14.01 67.74 4.11
CA LEU A 806 12.56 67.93 4.29
C LEU A 806 11.77 67.80 2.98
N LEU A 807 12.44 67.94 1.83
CA LEU A 807 11.83 67.84 0.50
C LEU A 807 11.94 66.44 -0.10
N VAL A 808 12.55 65.48 0.61
CA VAL A 808 12.84 64.14 0.08
C VAL A 808 11.59 63.44 -0.49
N ARG A 809 10.44 63.54 0.19
CA ARG A 809 9.18 62.94 -0.30
C ARG A 809 8.69 63.60 -1.59
N SER A 810 8.69 64.93 -1.66
CA SER A 810 8.28 65.66 -2.87
C SER A 810 9.24 65.43 -4.04
N VAL A 811 10.55 65.35 -3.76
CA VAL A 811 11.57 65.01 -4.76
C VAL A 811 11.39 63.58 -5.25
N ALA A 812 11.08 62.63 -4.37
CA ALA A 812 10.81 61.24 -4.74
C ALA A 812 9.57 61.11 -5.62
N ASP A 813 8.47 61.79 -5.27
CA ASP A 813 7.25 61.82 -6.09
C ASP A 813 7.49 62.45 -7.47
N VAL A 814 8.18 63.59 -7.54
CA VAL A 814 8.52 64.23 -8.82
C VAL A 814 9.43 63.34 -9.67
N ARG A 815 10.40 62.63 -9.05
CA ARG A 815 11.21 61.63 -9.75
C ARG A 815 10.35 60.50 -10.31
N ALA A 816 9.43 59.96 -9.51
CA ALA A 816 8.50 58.91 -9.95
C ALA A 816 7.62 59.38 -11.12
N GLN A 817 7.05 60.58 -11.04
CA GLN A 817 6.28 61.19 -12.12
C GLN A 817 7.14 61.38 -13.39
N LEU A 818 8.36 61.90 -13.24
CA LEU A 818 9.29 62.11 -14.37
C LEU A 818 9.61 60.79 -15.08
N THR A 819 9.90 59.73 -14.32
CA THR A 819 10.13 58.39 -14.87
C THR A 819 8.87 57.75 -15.46
N GLY A 820 7.67 58.12 -14.98
CA GLY A 820 6.40 57.65 -15.54
C GLY A 820 6.00 58.35 -16.84
N LEU A 821 6.51 59.57 -17.09
CA LEU A 821 6.25 60.36 -18.30
C LEU A 821 7.28 60.10 -19.41
N VAL A 822 8.56 59.93 -19.04
CA VAL A 822 9.66 59.73 -20.00
C VAL A 822 10.49 58.53 -19.54
N TYR A 823 10.31 57.40 -20.24
CA TYR A 823 10.97 56.12 -20.00
C TYR A 823 11.30 55.42 -21.33
N PRO A 824 12.17 54.41 -21.36
CA PRO A 824 12.45 53.66 -22.59
C PRO A 824 11.16 53.08 -23.21
N GLY A 825 10.77 53.54 -24.41
CA GLY A 825 9.54 53.13 -25.11
C GLY A 825 8.34 54.09 -24.97
N PHE A 826 8.50 55.24 -24.30
CA PHE A 826 7.36 56.13 -24.02
C PHE A 826 6.72 56.75 -25.27
N VAL A 827 7.45 56.85 -26.39
CA VAL A 827 6.96 57.51 -27.61
C VAL A 827 5.88 56.65 -28.27
N ALA A 828 6.14 55.36 -28.47
CA ALA A 828 5.14 54.43 -28.98
C ALA A 828 4.03 54.16 -27.95
N ALA A 829 4.39 53.98 -26.67
CA ALA A 829 3.42 53.67 -25.62
C ALA A 829 2.40 54.80 -25.37
N SER A 830 2.82 56.06 -25.43
CA SER A 830 1.92 57.20 -25.26
C SER A 830 1.16 57.55 -26.54
N GLY A 831 1.71 57.19 -27.70
CA GLY A 831 1.22 57.55 -29.02
C GLY A 831 1.50 59.02 -29.37
N MET A 832 1.66 59.28 -30.68
CA MET A 832 2.02 60.60 -31.22
C MET A 832 1.10 61.74 -30.75
N ARG A 833 -0.20 61.47 -30.58
CA ARG A 833 -1.20 62.49 -30.20
C ARG A 833 -1.01 63.05 -28.79
N ARG A 834 -0.38 62.29 -27.88
CA ARG A 834 -0.20 62.68 -26.47
C ARG A 834 1.15 63.33 -26.17
N LEU A 835 2.08 63.37 -27.12
CA LEU A 835 3.37 64.04 -26.92
C LEU A 835 3.24 65.52 -26.51
N PRO A 836 2.31 66.32 -27.10
CA PRO A 836 2.09 67.69 -26.63
C PRO A 836 1.62 67.78 -25.17
N ASP A 837 0.82 66.81 -24.71
CA ASP A 837 0.40 66.73 -23.30
C ASP A 837 1.58 66.40 -22.38
N ILE A 838 2.46 65.47 -22.78
CA ILE A 838 3.67 65.16 -22.02
C ILE A 838 4.55 66.41 -21.87
N ALA A 839 4.72 67.19 -22.94
CA ALA A 839 5.45 68.46 -22.86
C ALA A 839 4.80 69.43 -21.85
N ARG A 840 3.46 69.49 -21.80
CA ARG A 840 2.72 70.29 -20.81
C ARG A 840 2.88 69.77 -19.39
N TYR A 841 2.84 68.45 -19.17
CA TYR A 841 3.03 67.86 -17.84
C TYR A 841 4.44 68.10 -17.29
N LEU A 842 5.47 68.03 -18.14
CA LEU A 842 6.84 68.38 -17.76
C LEU A 842 6.96 69.86 -17.35
N LYS A 843 6.33 70.79 -18.07
CA LYS A 843 6.23 72.19 -17.64
C LYS A 843 5.52 72.34 -16.29
N GLY A 844 4.52 71.49 -16.02
CA GLY A 844 3.87 71.43 -14.70
C GLY A 844 4.82 71.02 -13.58
N ILE A 845 5.71 70.05 -13.86
CA ILE A 845 6.79 69.67 -12.93
C ILE A 845 7.76 70.84 -12.72
N GLU A 846 8.18 71.54 -13.77
CA GLU A 846 9.06 72.72 -13.65
C GLU A 846 8.42 73.81 -12.76
N ALA A 847 7.13 74.09 -12.96
CA ALA A 847 6.35 75.05 -12.18
C ALA A 847 6.19 74.62 -10.71
N ARG A 848 6.03 73.32 -10.43
CA ARG A 848 6.02 72.79 -9.06
C ARG A 848 7.40 72.97 -8.40
N LEU A 849 8.47 72.58 -9.10
CA LEU A 849 9.84 72.66 -8.58
C LEU A 849 10.32 74.10 -8.36
N SER A 850 9.78 75.10 -9.06
CA SER A 850 10.12 76.52 -8.81
C SER A 850 9.52 77.06 -7.52
N LYS A 851 8.38 76.51 -7.06
CA LYS A 851 7.69 76.92 -5.83
C LYS A 851 8.02 76.03 -4.62
N LEU A 852 8.60 74.85 -4.87
CA LEU A 852 8.79 73.79 -3.87
C LEU A 852 9.61 74.23 -2.64
N GLU A 853 10.74 74.90 -2.84
CA GLU A 853 11.60 75.36 -1.73
C GLU A 853 10.96 76.49 -0.91
N ALA A 854 10.15 77.34 -1.57
CA ALA A 854 9.50 78.47 -0.93
C ALA A 854 8.22 78.07 -0.17
N GLN A 855 7.55 76.97 -0.54
CA GLN A 855 6.28 76.53 0.06
C GLN A 855 6.24 75.01 0.37
N PRO A 856 7.19 74.49 1.18
CA PRO A 856 7.34 73.04 1.40
C PRO A 856 6.13 72.39 2.10
N GLN A 857 5.52 73.05 3.09
CA GLN A 857 4.33 72.49 3.76
C GLN A 857 3.13 72.41 2.81
N ARG A 858 2.91 73.43 1.98
CA ARG A 858 1.78 73.45 1.03
C ARG A 858 1.92 72.37 -0.04
N ASP A 859 3.13 72.11 -0.51
CA ASP A 859 3.40 71.00 -1.42
C ASP A 859 3.10 69.66 -0.75
N ARG A 860 3.55 69.47 0.49
CA ARG A 860 3.31 68.25 1.28
C ARG A 860 1.82 67.97 1.48
N ASP A 861 1.02 68.97 1.82
CA ASP A 861 -0.43 68.79 2.03
C ASP A 861 -1.15 68.40 0.74
N ARG A 862 -0.72 68.96 -0.41
CA ARG A 862 -1.24 68.58 -1.73
C ARG A 862 -0.80 67.18 -2.14
N LEU A 863 0.44 66.81 -1.82
CA LEU A 863 0.97 65.48 -2.10
C LEU A 863 0.23 64.40 -1.31
N LEU A 864 -0.12 64.63 -0.04
CA LEU A 864 -0.88 63.67 0.77
C LEU A 864 -2.22 63.26 0.11
N LYS A 865 -2.95 64.23 -0.46
CA LYS A 865 -4.21 63.94 -1.17
C LYS A 865 -3.98 63.18 -2.48
N LEU A 866 -2.88 63.47 -3.16
CA LEU A 866 -2.53 62.75 -4.38
C LEU A 866 -2.09 61.31 -4.08
N ASP A 867 -1.40 61.08 -2.97
CA ASP A 867 -0.95 59.76 -2.55
C ASP A 867 -2.11 58.78 -2.35
N GLU A 868 -3.27 59.25 -1.87
CA GLU A 868 -4.50 58.43 -1.77
C GLU A 868 -4.99 58.00 -3.16
N VAL A 869 -4.97 58.89 -4.15
CA VAL A 869 -5.36 58.57 -5.53
C VAL A 869 -4.35 57.61 -6.18
N LEU A 870 -3.06 57.80 -5.92
CA LEU A 870 -2.00 56.94 -6.44
C LEU A 870 -2.02 55.55 -5.81
N ALA A 871 -2.32 55.44 -4.52
CA ALA A 871 -2.47 54.16 -3.83
C ALA A 871 -3.63 53.35 -4.42
N GLU A 872 -4.80 53.96 -4.56
CA GLU A 872 -5.96 53.33 -5.18
C GLU A 872 -5.65 52.88 -6.62
N TYR A 873 -5.06 53.76 -7.42
CA TYR A 873 -4.65 53.42 -8.78
C TYR A 873 -3.66 52.25 -8.80
N ALA A 874 -2.70 52.20 -7.87
CA ALA A 874 -1.74 51.10 -7.78
C ALA A 874 -2.40 49.76 -7.39
N ASP A 875 -3.46 49.78 -6.59
CA ASP A 875 -4.24 48.58 -6.25
C ASP A 875 -4.95 48.02 -7.50
N TYR A 876 -5.61 48.89 -8.27
CA TYR A 876 -6.18 48.51 -9.56
C TYR A 876 -5.13 48.05 -10.57
N GLN A 877 -3.93 48.63 -10.58
CA GLN A 877 -2.82 48.15 -11.43
C GLN A 877 -2.39 46.71 -11.11
N ARG A 878 -2.54 46.24 -9.86
CA ARG A 878 -2.21 44.86 -9.48
C ARG A 878 -3.30 43.86 -9.83
N THR A 879 -4.56 44.31 -9.88
CA THR A 879 -5.73 43.44 -10.05
C THR A 879 -6.25 43.39 -11.48
N VAL A 880 -6.16 44.51 -12.22
CA VAL A 880 -6.66 44.62 -13.60
C VAL A 880 -5.66 43.99 -14.55
N ARG A 881 -6.08 42.90 -15.21
CA ARG A 881 -5.25 42.19 -16.19
C ARG A 881 -5.13 43.01 -17.48
N PRO A 882 -3.92 43.12 -18.07
CA PRO A 882 -3.74 43.68 -19.41
C PRO A 882 -4.66 43.02 -20.43
N GLY A 883 -5.36 43.81 -21.24
CA GLY A 883 -6.31 43.32 -22.25
C GLY A 883 -7.72 43.00 -21.75
N SER A 884 -8.01 43.15 -20.44
CA SER A 884 -9.38 43.13 -19.92
C SER A 884 -10.14 44.40 -20.30
N PRO A 885 -11.50 44.40 -20.32
CA PRO A 885 -12.28 45.62 -20.56
C PRO A 885 -11.92 46.79 -19.62
N GLY A 886 -11.54 46.45 -18.38
CA GLY A 886 -11.08 47.41 -17.38
C GLY A 886 -9.69 48.01 -17.65
N TRP A 887 -8.88 47.39 -18.51
CA TRP A 887 -7.53 47.85 -18.83
C TRP A 887 -7.51 49.20 -19.53
N ASP A 888 -8.39 49.42 -20.50
CA ASP A 888 -8.44 50.68 -21.24
C ASP A 888 -8.87 51.86 -20.36
N ILE A 889 -9.80 51.59 -19.45
CA ILE A 889 -10.24 52.54 -18.42
C ILE A 889 -9.08 52.84 -17.46
N LEU A 890 -8.32 51.83 -17.04
CA LEU A 890 -7.16 52.02 -16.18
C LEU A 890 -6.07 52.86 -16.87
N GLN A 891 -5.81 52.60 -18.16
CA GLN A 891 -4.90 53.41 -18.97
C GLN A 891 -5.39 54.85 -19.10
N GLN A 892 -6.70 55.07 -19.21
CA GLN A 892 -7.28 56.41 -19.20
C GLN A 892 -7.05 57.12 -17.85
N VAL A 893 -7.26 56.41 -16.73
CA VAL A 893 -7.06 56.96 -15.37
C VAL A 893 -5.62 57.42 -15.16
N ARG A 894 -4.63 56.67 -15.67
CA ARG A 894 -3.22 57.08 -15.65
C ARG A 894 -3.03 58.51 -16.18
N TRP A 895 -3.72 58.87 -17.25
CA TRP A 895 -3.65 60.23 -17.82
C TRP A 895 -4.47 61.24 -17.04
N MET A 896 -5.60 60.83 -16.44
CA MET A 896 -6.37 61.69 -15.52
C MET A 896 -5.54 62.09 -14.30
N ILE A 897 -4.67 61.22 -13.80
CA ILE A 897 -3.75 61.53 -12.69
C ILE A 897 -2.78 62.65 -13.08
N GLU A 898 -2.25 62.65 -14.31
CA GLU A 898 -1.38 63.74 -14.78
C GLU A 898 -2.15 65.07 -14.89
N GLU A 899 -3.42 65.04 -15.31
CA GLU A 899 -4.27 66.23 -15.29
C GLU A 899 -4.56 66.70 -13.86
N LEU A 900 -4.77 65.78 -12.91
CA LEU A 900 -4.95 66.12 -11.50
C LEU A 900 -3.69 66.79 -10.95
N ARG A 901 -2.50 66.30 -11.31
CA ARG A 901 -1.22 66.90 -10.95
C ARG A 901 -1.08 68.33 -11.48
N VAL A 902 -1.47 68.59 -12.74
CA VAL A 902 -1.50 69.96 -13.29
C VAL A 902 -2.47 70.84 -12.49
N SER A 903 -3.70 70.38 -12.23
CA SER A 903 -4.70 71.14 -11.46
C SER A 903 -4.28 71.42 -10.01
N THR A 904 -3.41 70.59 -9.44
CA THR A 904 -2.98 70.67 -8.04
C THR A 904 -1.74 71.54 -7.89
N PHE A 905 -0.74 71.38 -8.77
CA PHE A 905 0.58 71.99 -8.61
C PHE A 905 0.88 73.13 -9.59
N ALA A 906 0.21 73.19 -10.75
CA ALA A 906 0.49 74.13 -11.83
C ALA A 906 -0.80 74.62 -12.52
N GLN A 907 -1.70 75.22 -11.73
CA GLN A 907 -3.03 75.68 -12.18
C GLN A 907 -2.98 76.64 -13.37
N GLU A 908 -1.90 77.42 -13.48
CA GLU A 908 -1.65 78.36 -14.58
C GLU A 908 -1.55 77.71 -15.97
N LEU A 909 -1.28 76.40 -16.05
CA LEU A 909 -1.12 75.70 -17.33
C LEU A 909 -2.45 75.19 -17.93
N GLY A 910 -3.51 75.10 -17.12
CA GLY A 910 -4.80 74.53 -17.52
C GLY A 910 -4.77 73.00 -17.74
N THR A 911 -5.91 72.35 -17.52
CA THR A 911 -6.11 70.91 -17.80
C THR A 911 -6.84 70.71 -19.13
N ALA A 912 -6.59 69.58 -19.81
CA ALA A 912 -7.26 69.29 -21.09
C ALA A 912 -8.77 69.06 -20.93
N TYR A 913 -9.20 68.64 -19.75
CA TYR A 913 -10.60 68.45 -19.36
C TYR A 913 -10.75 68.64 -17.84
N PRO A 914 -11.98 68.86 -17.32
CA PRO A 914 -12.15 69.02 -15.88
C PRO A 914 -11.91 67.70 -15.15
N VAL A 915 -11.04 67.73 -14.13
CA VAL A 915 -10.56 66.56 -13.38
C VAL A 915 -10.65 66.83 -11.87
N SER A 916 -10.92 65.78 -11.09
CA SER A 916 -10.86 65.78 -9.63
C SER A 916 -10.59 64.35 -9.13
N ASP A 917 -10.15 64.23 -7.88
CA ASP A 917 -10.06 62.97 -7.13
C ASP A 917 -11.36 62.14 -7.23
N VAL A 918 -12.52 62.75 -6.96
CA VAL A 918 -13.84 62.09 -7.05
C VAL A 918 -14.13 61.53 -8.45
N ARG A 919 -13.72 62.24 -9.50
CA ARG A 919 -13.89 61.77 -10.88
C ARG A 919 -12.98 60.58 -11.18
N ILE A 920 -11.74 60.61 -10.69
CA ILE A 920 -10.81 59.50 -10.84
C ILE A 920 -11.34 58.26 -10.11
N TYR A 921 -11.77 58.39 -8.85
CA TYR A 921 -12.35 57.28 -8.08
C TYR A 921 -13.59 56.70 -8.75
N ARG A 922 -14.47 57.54 -9.29
CA ARG A 922 -15.65 57.07 -10.04
C ARG A 922 -15.26 56.31 -11.31
N THR A 923 -14.24 56.78 -12.02
CA THR A 923 -13.75 56.08 -13.22
C THR A 923 -13.08 54.75 -12.84
N LEU A 924 -12.28 54.71 -11.76
CA LEU A 924 -11.70 53.46 -11.23
C LEU A 924 -12.78 52.47 -10.80
N ALA A 925 -13.81 52.93 -10.09
CA ALA A 925 -14.94 52.08 -9.68
C ALA A 925 -15.75 51.51 -10.87
N SER A 926 -15.62 52.07 -12.08
CA SER A 926 -16.29 51.54 -13.28
C SER A 926 -15.56 50.35 -13.94
N ILE A 927 -14.36 50.02 -13.45
CA ILE A 927 -13.52 48.92 -13.98
C ILE A 927 -14.08 47.54 -13.61
N GLY A 928 -15.04 47.46 -12.70
CA GLY A 928 -15.67 46.22 -12.24
C GLY A 928 -15.66 46.13 -10.73
#